data_AF-F7EZ09-F1
#
_entry.id   AF-F7EZ09-F1
#
_cell.length_a   1.000
_cell.length_b   1.000
_cell.length_c   1.000
_cell.angle_alpha   90.00
_cell.angle_beta   90.00
_cell.angle_gamma   90.00
#
_symmetry.space_group_name_H-M   'P 1'
#
loop_
_entity.id
_entity.type
_entity.pdbx_description
1 polymer ?
#
loop_
_entity_poly.entity_id
_entity_poly.type
_entity_poly.pdbx_seq_one_letter_code
_entity_poly.pdbx_strand_id
1 'polypeptide(L)'
;MNKKTSSFLQNLRHLNRNICPLSSTNIVRTMKVDPLGLHKLKITYQNSILKNVLFIDSLQKAQLSVRFFCQGVLAFHLEDNKIQKRRLSTLTSISFGKFLYPRRLSFNSQCFLVSDTTPQLTTAGLEKIMASTEHDLLQKEKKSLFFAKYRHLIQECNSMSDLLDLFSKCSGFSSCSYFIAMWKIAKNMSEDQKRFERQLLCEHPAFNNFCDQVLKEAKIVNLQRLMFTLYAVIKIGIPQNTYLVQFLLRIVQERINECDELGISVLSRTLEAMEASKNVDALRAGLRLLVDKHIWRLEHILTLQSIMKCIGKDAPYPLKKKLEIRALNELNKFSPVNSQHMFGALAAMNHRSFSLLNECSKTVAAHIHGCPFWMLMNILQSCRDLQYQNFDLFTAIADYIITTFAMWKIKQVLGILFFFESLKFRHIGLMNLFLKRVLDESQSLNQKEILCILHIYSSLNHFHECQDQQFLEVITSALNTYLPKISSLNLLRAVYSFCILKHFPQDPFNHLLQDNIINELLLPGNKNEMVESMLHQVNACLELENTTDLHSKTLTLKKCSPTPFHSNVEVENVLLALLENKRLFLKDVQLPHNYLVDFELRMDSRRSQIFPVSEADVFKAEADILRVALLCVSRSAFCLGSTHPRGKLGMKMRHLRALGFHVILVNFWEIKHLDMNSAVTYLKAKIFSPEAFPNTTEFAAQDLK
;
A
#
# COMPACT_ATOMS: atom_id res chain seq x y z
N MET A 1 -16.39 53.03 -0.64
CA MET A 1 -17.07 52.34 0.49
C MET A 1 -17.50 50.96 0.01
N ASN A 2 -16.80 49.91 0.42
CA ASN A 2 -16.77 48.61 -0.29
C ASN A 2 -17.39 47.48 0.55
N LYS A 3 -18.53 46.93 0.10
CA LYS A 3 -19.23 45.77 0.71
C LYS A 3 -18.64 44.39 0.35
N LYS A 4 -17.43 44.32 -0.24
CA LYS A 4 -16.79 43.05 -0.64
C LYS A 4 -15.79 42.48 0.40
N THR A 5 -15.34 43.29 1.35
CA THR A 5 -14.39 42.90 2.41
C THR A 5 -15.03 42.18 3.60
N SER A 6 -16.36 42.19 3.75
CA SER A 6 -17.05 41.47 4.84
C SER A 6 -17.10 39.95 4.64
N SER A 7 -17.01 39.46 3.40
CA SER A 7 -17.00 38.02 3.09
C SER A 7 -15.71 37.31 3.52
N PHE A 8 -14.60 38.06 3.62
CA PHE A 8 -13.30 37.54 4.04
C PHE A 8 -13.25 37.31 5.56
N LEU A 9 -13.83 38.21 6.34
CA LEU A 9 -13.93 38.09 7.80
C LEU A 9 -14.97 37.03 8.23
N GLN A 10 -16.05 36.84 7.47
CA GLN A 10 -17.04 35.80 7.79
C GLN A 10 -16.50 34.38 7.59
N ASN A 11 -15.75 34.12 6.52
CA ASN A 11 -15.18 32.79 6.28
C ASN A 11 -14.09 32.40 7.31
N LEU A 12 -13.31 33.37 7.80
CA LEU A 12 -12.30 33.12 8.85
C LEU A 12 -12.94 32.97 10.24
N ARG A 13 -13.97 33.76 10.58
CA ARG A 13 -14.69 33.61 11.88
C ARG A 13 -15.55 32.36 11.97
N HIS A 14 -16.07 31.84 10.85
CA HIS A 14 -16.85 30.60 10.86
C HIS A 14 -16.00 29.32 10.98
N LEU A 15 -14.69 29.38 10.70
CA LEU A 15 -13.79 28.23 10.85
C LEU A 15 -13.29 28.05 12.30
N ASN A 16 -13.20 29.13 13.09
CA ASN A 16 -12.72 29.09 14.48
C ASN A 16 -13.75 28.58 15.51
N ARG A 17 -14.96 28.18 15.10
CA ARG A 17 -16.00 27.72 16.04
C ARG A 17 -16.46 26.27 15.90
N ASN A 18 -15.95 25.52 14.92
CA ASN A 18 -16.34 24.12 14.71
C ASN A 18 -15.14 23.18 14.74
N ILE A 19 -14.68 22.89 15.96
CA ILE A 19 -13.89 21.70 16.25
C ILE A 19 -14.75 20.81 17.17
N CYS A 20 -15.02 19.61 16.66
CA CYS A 20 -15.80 18.49 17.19
C CYS A 20 -17.31 18.42 16.88
N PRO A 21 -17.84 17.20 16.59
CA PRO A 21 -18.98 17.01 15.71
C PRO A 21 -20.25 16.65 16.47
N LEU A 22 -21.40 17.23 16.09
CA LEU A 22 -22.68 16.56 16.29
C LEU A 22 -23.70 17.02 15.24
N SER A 23 -24.30 16.01 14.60
CA SER A 23 -25.64 15.96 14.00
C SER A 23 -26.40 17.28 13.85
N SER A 24 -26.65 17.70 12.61
CA SER A 24 -27.90 18.38 12.27
C SER A 24 -28.42 17.86 10.93
N THR A 25 -29.65 17.36 11.03
CA THR A 25 -30.52 16.85 9.98
C THR A 25 -30.94 17.98 9.04
N ASN A 26 -31.06 17.65 7.76
CA ASN A 26 -31.66 18.51 6.75
C ASN A 26 -33.11 18.86 7.14
N ILE A 27 -33.45 20.16 7.19
CA ILE A 27 -34.80 20.65 6.91
C ILE A 27 -34.74 21.34 5.55
N VAL A 28 -35.06 20.58 4.51
CA VAL A 28 -35.36 21.13 3.18
C VAL A 28 -36.76 21.69 3.25
N ARG A 29 -36.90 23.02 3.12
CA ARG A 29 -38.16 23.64 2.74
C ARG A 29 -38.43 23.31 1.27
N THR A 30 -39.53 22.62 1.07
CA THR A 30 -40.18 22.37 -0.21
C THR A 30 -40.61 23.68 -0.87
N MET A 31 -40.13 23.95 -2.09
CA MET A 31 -40.89 24.73 -3.05
C MET A 31 -41.38 23.78 -4.13
N LYS A 32 -42.71 23.60 -4.13
CA LYS A 32 -43.47 22.99 -5.22
C LYS A 32 -43.29 23.83 -6.49
N VAL A 33 -42.90 23.19 -7.58
CA VAL A 33 -43.23 23.65 -8.93
C VAL A 33 -43.73 22.42 -9.67
N ASP A 34 -45.02 22.45 -10.03
CA ASP A 34 -45.71 21.40 -10.76
C ASP A 34 -45.24 21.31 -12.24
N PRO A 35 -45.43 20.15 -12.88
CA PRO A 35 -44.76 19.79 -14.12
C PRO A 35 -45.61 20.14 -15.35
N LEU A 36 -44.97 20.65 -16.41
CA LEU A 36 -45.48 20.58 -17.77
C LEU A 36 -44.59 19.61 -18.55
N GLY A 37 -45.21 18.51 -18.96
CA GLY A 37 -44.55 17.42 -19.66
C GLY A 37 -44.19 17.78 -21.09
N LEU A 38 -43.26 17.00 -21.66
CA LEU A 38 -43.16 16.71 -23.08
C LEU A 38 -42.24 15.48 -23.26
N HIS A 39 -42.87 14.39 -23.65
CA HIS A 39 -42.43 13.29 -24.53
C HIS A 39 -41.05 12.59 -24.37
N LYS A 40 -41.19 11.29 -24.06
CA LYS A 40 -40.29 10.18 -24.40
C LYS A 40 -39.74 10.26 -25.83
N LEU A 41 -38.44 10.00 -25.98
CA LEU A 41 -37.87 9.35 -27.15
C LEU A 41 -36.89 8.25 -26.73
N LYS A 42 -37.29 7.01 -27.02
CA LYS A 42 -36.47 5.81 -27.06
C LYS A 42 -35.52 5.94 -28.25
N ILE A 43 -34.21 5.84 -28.03
CA ILE A 43 -33.27 5.53 -29.10
C ILE A 43 -32.37 4.39 -28.62
N THR A 44 -32.71 3.21 -29.10
CA THR A 44 -31.87 2.03 -29.23
C THR A 44 -30.77 2.30 -30.23
N TYR A 45 -29.51 2.04 -29.87
CA TYR A 45 -28.44 1.78 -30.84
C TYR A 45 -27.78 0.46 -30.49
N GLN A 46 -28.17 -0.58 -31.22
CA GLN A 46 -27.35 -1.76 -31.44
C GLN A 46 -26.30 -1.38 -32.48
N ASN A 47 -25.02 -1.61 -32.19
CA ASN A 47 -24.07 -1.93 -33.25
C ASN A 47 -23.09 -2.97 -32.71
N SER A 48 -23.37 -4.19 -33.16
CA SER A 48 -22.46 -5.31 -33.27
C SER A 48 -21.27 -4.99 -34.18
N ILE A 49 -20.17 -5.72 -33.96
CA ILE A 49 -18.98 -5.87 -34.81
C ILE A 49 -17.78 -4.95 -34.42
N LEU A 50 -17.03 -5.44 -33.43
CA LEU A 50 -15.57 -5.59 -33.53
C LEU A 50 -15.17 -6.76 -32.63
N LYS A 51 -15.53 -7.96 -33.11
CA LYS A 51 -14.80 -9.20 -32.81
C LYS A 51 -13.40 -9.04 -33.41
N ASN A 52 -12.38 -9.53 -32.69
CA ASN A 52 -10.95 -9.61 -33.04
C ASN A 52 -10.03 -8.58 -32.37
N VAL A 53 -10.03 -8.51 -31.03
CA VAL A 53 -8.80 -8.43 -30.21
C VAL A 53 -9.15 -9.05 -28.83
N LEU A 54 -9.35 -10.37 -28.80
CA LEU A 54 -9.56 -11.15 -27.58
C LEU A 54 -8.50 -12.25 -27.55
N PHE A 55 -7.29 -11.94 -27.12
CA PHE A 55 -6.34 -12.88 -26.53
C PHE A 55 -5.25 -12.03 -25.86
N ILE A 56 -4.85 -12.37 -24.64
CA ILE A 56 -4.02 -11.60 -23.68
C ILE A 56 -4.82 -10.61 -22.81
N ASP A 57 -5.68 -11.13 -21.92
CA ASP A 57 -5.90 -10.48 -20.59
C ASP A 57 -6.55 -11.38 -19.51
N SER A 58 -6.68 -12.69 -19.75
CA SER A 58 -7.33 -13.61 -18.80
C SER A 58 -6.34 -14.28 -17.82
N LEU A 59 -5.54 -13.48 -17.13
CA LEU A 59 -4.73 -13.92 -15.97
C LEU A 59 -4.76 -12.83 -14.89
N GLN A 60 -5.94 -12.26 -14.66
CA GLN A 60 -6.21 -11.35 -13.55
C GLN A 60 -7.41 -11.87 -12.76
N LYS A 61 -7.16 -12.76 -11.80
CA LYS A 61 -8.04 -12.91 -10.64
C LYS A 61 -7.33 -12.35 -9.41
N ALA A 62 -8.09 -11.49 -8.74
CA ALA A 62 -7.69 -10.59 -7.69
C ALA A 62 -6.90 -11.26 -6.56
N GLN A 63 -5.69 -10.77 -6.32
CA GLN A 63 -5.00 -10.92 -5.05
C GLN A 63 -5.83 -10.19 -3.97
N LEU A 64 -6.65 -10.95 -3.24
CA LEU A 64 -7.52 -10.45 -2.17
C LEU A 64 -6.93 -10.65 -0.76
N SER A 65 -5.71 -11.15 -0.62
CA SER A 65 -5.14 -11.41 0.72
C SER A 65 -4.75 -10.15 1.51
N VAL A 66 -4.41 -9.05 0.84
CA VAL A 66 -3.87 -7.85 1.52
C VAL A 66 -4.92 -6.76 1.77
N ARG A 67 -6.02 -6.71 0.99
CA ARG A 67 -6.93 -5.54 0.97
C ARG A 67 -7.77 -5.32 2.23
N PHE A 68 -7.96 -6.32 3.08
CA PHE A 68 -8.86 -6.21 4.25
C PHE A 68 -8.20 -6.53 5.59
N PHE A 69 -6.97 -7.06 5.63
CA PHE A 69 -6.23 -7.14 6.89
C PHE A 69 -6.03 -5.74 7.50
N CYS A 70 -5.87 -4.72 6.65
CA CYS A 70 -5.45 -3.38 7.05
C CYS A 70 -6.54 -2.30 7.15
N GLN A 71 -7.83 -2.57 6.92
CA GLN A 71 -8.83 -1.49 7.02
C GLN A 71 -9.02 -0.95 8.46
N GLY A 72 -8.45 -1.59 9.48
CA GLY A 72 -8.43 -1.07 10.85
C GLY A 72 -7.23 -1.43 11.72
N VAL A 73 -6.27 -2.24 11.23
CA VAL A 73 -5.18 -2.75 12.10
C VAL A 73 -4.02 -1.76 12.24
N LEU A 74 -3.78 -0.89 11.26
CA LEU A 74 -2.58 -0.06 11.26
C LEU A 74 -2.92 1.39 10.93
N ALA A 75 -3.55 2.04 11.92
CA ALA A 75 -3.38 3.46 12.20
C ALA A 75 -2.38 3.61 13.35
N PHE A 76 -1.15 4.04 13.05
CA PHE A 76 -0.19 4.50 14.06
C PHE A 76 -0.44 5.99 14.26
N HIS A 77 -1.14 6.34 15.33
CA HIS A 77 -0.99 7.65 15.95
C HIS A 77 0.12 7.52 17.00
N LEU A 78 1.18 8.31 16.84
CA LEU A 78 2.15 8.54 17.90
C LEU A 78 1.46 9.47 18.93
N GLU A 79 0.84 8.88 19.95
CA GLU A 79 0.34 9.64 21.10
C GLU A 79 1.45 9.75 22.15
N ASP A 80 2.13 10.90 22.15
CA ASP A 80 2.66 11.49 23.38
C ASP A 80 1.70 12.63 23.77
N ASN A 81 0.87 12.37 24.78
CA ASN A 81 0.45 13.27 25.86
C ASN A 81 -0.92 12.87 26.43
N LYS A 82 -0.90 12.40 27.68
CA LYS A 82 -2.07 12.06 28.50
C LYS A 82 -2.84 13.32 28.88
N ILE A 83 -4.13 13.43 28.53
CA ILE A 83 -5.14 14.15 29.32
C ILE A 83 -6.48 13.37 29.29
N GLN A 84 -7.21 13.42 30.40
CA GLN A 84 -8.20 12.48 30.94
C GLN A 84 -9.53 12.25 30.19
N LYS A 85 -10.07 11.04 30.44
CA LYS A 85 -11.42 10.50 30.21
C LYS A 85 -12.59 11.47 30.44
N ARG A 86 -13.64 11.35 29.60
CA ARG A 86 -15.04 11.21 30.08
C ARG A 86 -15.89 10.38 29.12
N ARG A 87 -16.58 9.39 29.69
CA ARG A 87 -17.58 8.49 29.08
C ARG A 87 -18.80 9.30 28.62
N LEU A 88 -19.43 8.92 27.51
CA LEU A 88 -20.90 8.92 27.40
C LEU A 88 -21.36 7.87 26.38
N SER A 89 -22.57 7.40 26.61
CA SER A 89 -23.21 6.13 26.27
C SER A 89 -23.89 6.06 24.89
N THR A 90 -24.09 4.81 24.43
CA THR A 90 -25.11 4.28 23.49
C THR A 90 -26.21 5.23 23.01
N LEU A 91 -26.41 5.29 21.68
CA LEU A 91 -27.70 5.13 21.01
C LEU A 91 -27.55 5.02 19.48
N THR A 92 -28.49 4.29 18.90
CA THR A 92 -28.49 3.57 17.62
C THR A 92 -29.07 4.38 16.44
N SER A 93 -28.86 3.82 15.24
CA SER A 93 -29.65 3.93 13.99
C SER A 93 -29.28 5.04 13.00
N ILE A 94 -28.73 4.65 11.84
CA ILE A 94 -29.00 5.32 10.56
C ILE A 94 -29.12 4.26 9.45
N SER A 95 -30.18 4.44 8.65
CA SER A 95 -30.62 3.66 7.49
C SER A 95 -29.68 3.78 6.29
N PHE A 96 -29.48 2.67 5.56
CA PHE A 96 -28.72 2.64 4.32
C PHE A 96 -29.65 2.60 3.11
N GLY A 97 -29.63 3.69 2.34
CA GLY A 97 -30.14 3.78 0.97
C GLY A 97 -29.19 3.11 -0.02
N LYS A 98 -29.79 2.43 -1.00
CA LYS A 98 -29.25 1.48 -1.96
C LYS A 98 -28.32 2.07 -3.06
N PHE A 99 -27.27 1.28 -3.34
CA PHE A 99 -26.49 1.11 -4.58
C PHE A 99 -25.67 2.26 -5.18
N LEU A 100 -24.36 2.01 -5.39
CA LEU A 100 -23.74 1.68 -6.69
C LEU A 100 -22.19 1.56 -6.53
N TYR A 101 -21.62 0.41 -6.92
CA TYR A 101 -20.19 0.06 -7.10
C TYR A 101 -19.09 1.02 -6.57
N PRO A 102 -18.19 0.60 -5.65
CA PRO A 102 -16.99 1.37 -5.35
C PRO A 102 -15.79 0.92 -6.19
N ARG A 103 -15.29 1.91 -6.94
CA ARG A 103 -13.99 2.04 -7.60
C ARG A 103 -12.82 1.74 -6.65
N ARG A 104 -11.66 1.44 -7.25
CA ARG A 104 -10.30 1.37 -6.65
C ARG A 104 -10.13 2.40 -5.51
N LEU A 105 -10.28 1.97 -4.26
CA LEU A 105 -9.91 2.74 -3.08
C LEU A 105 -8.42 2.51 -2.82
N SER A 106 -7.63 3.53 -3.13
CA SER A 106 -6.27 3.70 -2.61
C SER A 106 -6.33 3.69 -1.09
N PHE A 107 -5.54 2.83 -0.46
CA PHE A 107 -5.31 2.94 0.98
C PHE A 107 -4.60 4.27 1.27
N ASN A 108 -5.23 5.13 2.08
CA ASN A 108 -4.54 6.27 2.68
C ASN A 108 -3.57 5.73 3.74
N SER A 109 -2.29 5.63 3.37
CA SER A 109 -1.17 5.23 4.24
C SER A 109 -0.63 6.35 5.12
N GLN A 110 -1.38 7.46 5.30
CA GLN A 110 -1.04 8.51 6.27
C GLN A 110 -0.76 7.90 7.66
N CYS A 111 -1.44 6.80 7.99
CA CYS A 111 -1.30 6.04 9.22
C CYS A 111 0.08 5.43 9.54
N PHE A 112 1.04 5.42 8.61
CA PHE A 112 2.43 4.98 8.87
C PHE A 112 3.48 6.05 8.55
N LEU A 113 3.05 7.14 7.91
CA LEU A 113 3.90 8.17 7.36
C LEU A 113 3.77 9.50 8.10
N VAL A 114 3.03 9.57 9.21
CA VAL A 114 3.12 10.75 10.10
C VAL A 114 4.40 10.65 10.95
N SER A 115 5.53 10.81 10.28
CA SER A 115 6.51 11.77 10.74
C SER A 115 6.44 12.92 9.75
N ASP A 116 5.99 14.09 10.19
CA ASP A 116 6.08 15.34 9.42
C ASP A 116 7.55 15.73 9.28
N THR A 117 8.25 14.98 8.46
CA THR A 117 9.45 15.40 7.77
C THR A 117 9.22 15.06 6.31
N THR A 118 8.54 15.98 5.62
CA THR A 118 8.74 16.08 4.17
C THR A 118 10.24 15.99 3.91
N PRO A 119 10.72 15.13 2.99
CA PRO A 119 12.14 14.94 2.78
C PRO A 119 12.79 16.30 2.51
N GLN A 120 13.63 16.75 3.45
CA GLN A 120 14.56 17.85 3.25
C GLN A 120 15.65 17.35 2.31
N LEU A 121 15.29 17.09 1.05
CA LEU A 121 16.25 16.74 0.01
C LEU A 121 16.60 18.01 -0.77
N THR A 122 17.81 18.50 -0.46
CA THR A 122 18.55 19.60 -1.08
C THR A 122 17.72 20.83 -1.43
N THR A 123 17.32 21.59 -0.40
CA THR A 123 17.09 23.03 -0.61
C THR A 123 18.32 23.74 -1.14
N ALA A 124 19.51 23.15 -1.04
CA ALA A 124 20.73 23.61 -1.70
C ALA A 124 20.57 23.86 -3.21
N GLY A 125 19.76 23.06 -3.93
CA GLY A 125 19.50 23.29 -5.36
C GLY A 125 18.61 24.52 -5.60
N LEU A 126 17.56 24.69 -4.79
CA LEU A 126 16.69 25.87 -4.84
C LEU A 126 17.41 27.13 -4.32
N GLU A 127 18.27 27.01 -3.31
CA GLU A 127 19.08 28.09 -2.74
C GLU A 127 20.15 28.58 -3.74
N LYS A 128 20.82 27.66 -4.44
CA LYS A 128 21.80 27.99 -5.49
C LYS A 128 21.13 28.69 -6.68
N ILE A 129 19.90 28.32 -6.99
CA ILE A 129 19.15 28.93 -8.09
C ILE A 129 18.51 30.26 -7.66
N MET A 130 17.98 30.36 -6.44
CA MET A 130 17.54 31.65 -5.86
C MET A 130 18.67 32.67 -5.81
N ALA A 131 19.90 32.24 -5.50
CA ALA A 131 21.08 33.10 -5.56
C ALA A 131 21.40 33.56 -6.99
N SER A 132 21.24 32.69 -7.99
CA SER A 132 21.48 33.04 -9.40
C SER A 132 20.45 34.03 -9.98
N THR A 133 19.15 33.89 -9.65
CA THR A 133 18.11 34.81 -10.11
C THR A 133 18.16 36.18 -9.41
N GLU A 134 18.88 36.27 -8.29
CA GLU A 134 19.14 37.53 -7.58
C GLU A 134 20.32 38.31 -8.19
N HIS A 135 21.29 37.62 -8.82
CA HIS A 135 22.44 38.26 -9.46
C HIS A 135 22.10 38.99 -10.78
N ASP A 136 21.11 38.52 -11.53
CA ASP A 136 20.72 39.11 -12.84
C ASP A 136 20.00 40.47 -12.76
N LEU A 137 19.72 41.00 -11.56
CA LEU A 137 19.02 42.28 -11.37
C LEU A 137 19.93 43.46 -11.01
N LEU A 138 21.26 43.29 -11.09
CA LEU A 138 22.22 44.31 -10.65
C LEU A 138 22.91 45.01 -11.83
N GLN A 139 22.21 45.96 -12.44
CA GLN A 139 22.86 47.14 -13.01
C GLN A 139 22.00 48.41 -12.76
N LYS A 140 22.33 49.12 -11.66
CA LYS A 140 22.27 50.60 -11.51
C LYS A 140 22.58 51.00 -10.05
N GLU A 141 23.69 51.71 -9.86
CA GLU A 141 24.48 51.85 -8.62
C GLU A 141 23.86 52.66 -7.47
N LYS A 142 22.68 53.30 -7.61
CA LYS A 142 22.00 53.97 -6.47
C LYS A 142 20.90 53.13 -5.81
N LYS A 143 20.46 52.05 -6.45
CA LYS A 143 19.47 51.10 -5.90
C LYS A 143 20.11 50.03 -4.99
N SER A 144 21.41 49.75 -5.15
CA SER A 144 22.08 48.63 -4.45
C SER A 144 22.21 48.84 -2.94
N LEU A 145 22.44 50.07 -2.45
CA LEU A 145 22.59 50.36 -1.02
C LEU A 145 21.27 50.23 -0.25
N PHE A 146 20.17 50.72 -0.85
CA PHE A 146 18.82 50.56 -0.30
C PHE A 146 18.41 49.09 -0.25
N PHE A 147 18.70 48.33 -1.32
CA PHE A 147 18.43 46.89 -1.36
C PHE A 147 19.33 46.05 -0.45
N ALA A 148 20.57 46.47 -0.18
CA ALA A 148 21.47 45.80 0.76
C ALA A 148 21.01 46.02 2.21
N LYS A 149 20.67 47.27 2.59
CA LYS A 149 20.13 47.60 3.91
C LYS A 149 18.80 46.88 4.18
N TYR A 150 17.93 46.78 3.17
CA TYR A 150 16.65 46.10 3.31
C TYR A 150 16.77 44.57 3.38
N ARG A 151 17.75 43.98 2.67
CA ARG A 151 18.08 42.56 2.83
C ARG A 151 18.55 42.22 4.24
N HIS A 152 19.34 43.11 4.85
CA HIS A 152 19.76 42.97 6.25
C HIS A 152 18.55 42.99 7.21
N LEU A 153 17.61 43.91 7.02
CA LEU A 153 16.38 43.98 7.83
C LEU A 153 15.48 42.74 7.69
N ILE A 154 15.38 42.15 6.49
CA ILE A 154 14.64 40.89 6.29
C ILE A 154 15.35 39.70 6.97
N GLN A 155 16.69 39.71 7.03
CA GLN A 155 17.48 38.69 7.72
C GLN A 155 17.40 38.80 9.25
N GLU A 156 17.11 39.99 9.78
CA GLU A 156 16.89 40.23 11.22
C GLU A 156 15.50 39.80 11.71
N CYS A 157 14.54 39.57 10.80
CA CYS A 157 13.20 39.10 11.16
C CYS A 157 13.22 37.63 11.62
N ASN A 158 12.62 37.36 12.78
CA ASN A 158 12.58 36.03 13.36
C ASN A 158 11.17 35.39 13.32
N SER A 159 10.12 36.19 13.10
CA SER A 159 8.74 35.74 12.97
C SER A 159 8.11 36.14 11.63
N MET A 160 6.98 35.50 11.27
CA MET A 160 6.22 35.91 10.08
C MET A 160 5.51 37.26 10.29
N SER A 161 5.20 37.61 11.55
CA SER A 161 4.59 38.89 11.92
C SER A 161 5.59 40.04 11.80
N ASP A 162 6.86 39.84 12.15
CA ASP A 162 7.93 40.85 12.00
C ASP A 162 8.07 41.30 10.53
N LEU A 163 7.90 40.35 9.60
CA LEU A 163 7.92 40.65 8.16
C LEU A 163 6.70 41.46 7.71
N LEU A 164 5.53 41.26 8.32
CA LEU A 164 4.35 42.09 8.07
C LEU A 164 4.49 43.49 8.67
N ASP A 165 5.09 43.61 9.83
CA ASP A 165 5.43 44.90 10.44
C ASP A 165 6.44 45.66 9.57
N LEU A 166 7.47 44.97 9.07
CA LEU A 166 8.44 45.53 8.14
C LEU A 166 7.78 45.98 6.82
N PHE A 167 6.84 45.19 6.29
CA PHE A 167 6.04 45.55 5.11
C PHE A 167 5.20 46.80 5.36
N SER A 168 4.56 46.92 6.54
CA SER A 168 3.75 48.08 6.89
C SER A 168 4.57 49.37 7.01
N LYS A 169 5.83 49.26 7.46
CA LYS A 169 6.76 50.38 7.63
C LYS A 169 7.43 50.78 6.32
N CYS A 170 7.62 49.85 5.38
CA CYS A 170 8.32 50.07 4.12
C CYS A 170 7.81 49.11 3.03
N SER A 171 7.07 49.60 2.03
CA SER A 171 6.57 48.83 0.88
C SER A 171 7.53 48.83 -0.33
N GLY A 172 8.84 48.96 -0.09
CA GLY A 172 9.84 49.23 -1.14
C GLY A 172 10.22 48.02 -2.02
N PHE A 173 9.84 46.80 -1.65
CA PHE A 173 10.15 45.56 -2.39
C PHE A 173 8.87 44.92 -2.95
N SER A 174 9.02 44.03 -3.95
CA SER A 174 7.86 43.25 -4.41
C SER A 174 7.27 42.45 -3.26
N SER A 175 5.95 42.54 -3.10
CA SER A 175 5.18 41.86 -2.06
C SER A 175 5.34 40.34 -2.14
N CYS A 176 5.61 39.81 -3.34
CA CYS A 176 5.94 38.40 -3.57
C CYS A 176 7.17 37.91 -2.78
N SER A 177 8.15 38.79 -2.55
CA SER A 177 9.38 38.46 -1.82
C SER A 177 9.17 38.26 -0.33
N TYR A 178 8.17 38.90 0.27
CA TYR A 178 7.87 38.72 1.70
C TYR A 178 7.27 37.35 1.97
N PHE A 179 6.38 36.83 1.11
CA PHE A 179 5.87 35.45 1.26
C PHE A 179 7.00 34.42 1.15
N ILE A 180 7.95 34.63 0.22
CA ILE A 180 9.11 33.75 0.08
C ILE A 180 9.99 33.82 1.35
N ALA A 181 10.20 35.01 1.91
CA ALA A 181 10.93 35.19 3.17
C ALA A 181 10.20 34.55 4.37
N MET A 182 8.88 34.73 4.48
CA MET A 182 8.05 34.08 5.49
C MET A 182 8.18 32.56 5.43
N TRP A 183 8.18 31.98 4.22
CA TRP A 183 8.40 30.55 4.07
C TRP A 183 9.82 30.12 4.49
N LYS A 184 10.86 30.91 4.20
CA LYS A 184 12.24 30.61 4.67
C LYS A 184 12.32 30.56 6.19
N ILE A 185 11.65 31.49 6.89
CA ILE A 185 11.55 31.50 8.35
C ILE A 185 10.76 30.28 8.83
N ALA A 186 9.56 30.07 8.28
CA ALA A 186 8.67 28.98 8.66
C ALA A 186 9.27 27.59 8.43
N LYS A 187 10.16 27.42 7.45
CA LYS A 187 10.83 26.15 7.15
C LYS A 187 11.58 25.57 8.36
N ASN A 188 12.12 26.43 9.22
CA ASN A 188 12.92 26.02 10.38
C ASN A 188 12.07 25.84 11.66
N MET A 189 10.77 26.10 11.59
CA MET A 189 9.84 25.99 12.72
C MET A 189 9.26 24.57 12.86
N SER A 190 8.89 24.18 14.08
CA SER A 190 8.09 22.98 14.33
C SER A 190 6.66 23.13 13.79
N GLU A 191 5.92 22.03 13.59
CA GLU A 191 4.54 22.10 13.09
C GLU A 191 3.60 22.86 14.05
N ASP A 192 3.79 22.75 15.36
CA ASP A 192 3.01 23.50 16.34
C ASP A 192 3.32 25.01 16.27
N GLN A 193 4.60 25.36 16.09
CA GLN A 193 5.01 26.75 15.86
C GLN A 193 4.42 27.31 14.57
N LYS A 194 4.47 26.55 13.46
CA LYS A 194 3.85 26.96 12.19
C LYS A 194 2.35 27.19 12.33
N ARG A 195 1.65 26.33 13.07
CA ARG A 195 0.20 26.47 13.33
C ARG A 195 -0.10 27.77 14.07
N PHE A 196 0.67 28.07 15.10
CA PHE A 196 0.51 29.29 15.90
C PHE A 196 0.86 30.55 15.09
N GLU A 197 2.02 30.58 14.43
CA GLU A 197 2.44 31.70 13.60
C GLU A 197 1.50 31.95 12.42
N ARG A 198 0.90 30.90 11.84
CA ARG A 198 -0.13 31.04 10.80
C ARG A 198 -1.37 31.77 11.35
N GLN A 199 -1.78 31.45 12.58
CA GLN A 199 -2.90 32.14 13.22
C GLN A 199 -2.59 33.62 13.41
N LEU A 200 -1.41 33.94 13.95
CA LEU A 200 -0.94 35.32 14.10
C LEU A 200 -0.86 36.07 12.77
N LEU A 201 -0.35 35.42 11.72
CA LEU A 201 -0.28 35.98 10.37
C LEU A 201 -1.67 36.39 9.86
N CYS A 202 -2.69 35.55 10.07
CA CYS A 202 -4.06 35.82 9.62
C CYS A 202 -4.76 36.91 10.45
N GLU A 203 -4.41 37.03 11.73
CA GLU A 203 -4.95 38.03 12.66
C GLU A 203 -4.26 39.40 12.52
N HIS A 204 -3.09 39.43 11.89
CA HIS A 204 -2.29 40.64 11.73
C HIS A 204 -2.99 41.72 10.86
N PRO A 205 -3.05 42.98 11.30
CA PRO A 205 -3.81 44.04 10.61
C PRO A 205 -3.31 44.33 9.19
N ALA A 206 -2.00 44.18 8.94
CA ALA A 206 -1.39 44.41 7.64
C ALA A 206 -1.61 43.28 6.62
N PHE A 207 -2.08 42.09 7.04
CA PHE A 207 -2.11 40.90 6.18
C PHE A 207 -3.04 41.04 4.96
N ASN A 208 -4.21 41.67 5.13
CA ASN A 208 -5.14 41.90 4.02
C ASN A 208 -4.54 42.86 2.97
N ASN A 209 -3.96 43.97 3.43
CA ASN A 209 -3.32 44.95 2.56
C ASN A 209 -2.13 44.33 1.81
N PHE A 210 -1.38 43.47 2.50
CA PHE A 210 -0.29 42.69 1.92
C PHE A 210 -0.79 41.74 0.81
N CYS A 211 -1.87 40.98 1.06
CA CYS A 211 -2.49 40.11 0.05
C CYS A 211 -2.99 40.92 -1.17
N ASP A 212 -3.66 42.04 -0.94
CA ASP A 212 -4.14 42.93 -2.01
C ASP A 212 -3.00 43.48 -2.88
N GLN A 213 -1.86 43.78 -2.27
CA GLN A 213 -0.68 44.24 -2.99
C GLN A 213 -0.06 43.13 -3.85
N VAL A 214 0.02 41.90 -3.32
CA VAL A 214 0.45 40.73 -4.11
C VAL A 214 -0.47 40.52 -5.32
N LEU A 215 -1.78 40.65 -5.14
CA LEU A 215 -2.77 40.50 -6.22
C LEU A 215 -2.58 41.55 -7.33
N LYS A 216 -2.25 42.80 -6.97
CA LYS A 216 -1.95 43.87 -7.94
C LYS A 216 -0.65 43.60 -8.70
N GLU A 217 0.39 43.14 -8.00
CA GLU A 217 1.71 42.89 -8.57
C GLU A 217 1.78 41.61 -9.42
N ALA A 218 0.94 40.62 -9.14
CA ALA A 218 1.03 39.28 -9.73
C ALA A 218 1.00 39.23 -11.27
N LYS A 219 0.35 40.21 -11.93
CA LYS A 219 0.32 40.31 -13.41
C LYS A 219 1.64 40.81 -14.01
N ILE A 220 2.44 41.54 -13.24
CA ILE A 220 3.63 42.25 -13.71
C ILE A 220 4.91 41.50 -13.30
N VAL A 221 4.87 40.81 -12.16
CA VAL A 221 6.01 40.07 -11.61
C VAL A 221 6.38 38.87 -12.50
N ASN A 222 7.68 38.55 -12.56
CA ASN A 222 8.21 37.38 -13.27
C ASN A 222 7.51 36.08 -12.80
N LEU A 223 7.16 35.19 -13.74
CA LEU A 223 6.45 33.95 -13.48
C LEU A 223 7.16 33.03 -12.48
N GLN A 224 8.50 32.94 -12.52
CA GLN A 224 9.26 32.15 -11.54
C GLN A 224 9.01 32.63 -10.11
N ARG A 225 9.08 33.95 -9.87
CA ARG A 225 8.78 34.54 -8.56
C ARG A 225 7.35 34.27 -8.15
N LEU A 226 6.40 34.37 -9.08
CA LEU A 226 4.99 34.08 -8.83
C LEU A 226 4.77 32.62 -8.40
N MET A 227 5.43 31.66 -9.06
CA MET A 227 5.36 30.25 -8.69
C MET A 227 5.97 29.96 -7.32
N PHE A 228 7.09 30.61 -6.99
CA PHE A 228 7.67 30.53 -5.64
C PHE A 228 6.77 31.15 -4.59
N THR A 229 6.11 32.26 -4.89
CA THR A 229 5.11 32.86 -3.99
C THR A 229 3.93 31.93 -3.79
N LEU A 230 3.39 31.32 -4.86
CA LEU A 230 2.33 30.32 -4.75
C LEU A 230 2.79 29.13 -3.89
N TYR A 231 3.97 28.58 -4.15
CA TYR A 231 4.56 27.52 -3.34
C TYR A 231 4.67 27.91 -1.86
N ALA A 232 5.20 29.09 -1.58
CA ALA A 232 5.35 29.62 -0.22
C ALA A 232 4.00 29.76 0.49
N VAL A 233 2.99 30.35 -0.17
CA VAL A 233 1.64 30.52 0.35
C VAL A 233 1.01 29.18 0.74
N ILE A 234 1.14 28.16 -0.11
CA ILE A 234 0.65 26.80 0.18
C ILE A 234 1.42 26.17 1.35
N LYS A 235 2.75 26.34 1.39
CA LYS A 235 3.59 25.75 2.43
C LYS A 235 3.49 26.43 3.80
N ILE A 236 3.18 27.72 3.84
CA ILE A 236 2.79 28.45 5.06
C ILE A 236 1.43 27.96 5.58
N GLY A 237 0.64 27.28 4.74
CA GLY A 237 -0.63 26.68 5.13
C GLY A 237 -1.82 27.64 4.96
N ILE A 238 -1.71 28.63 4.07
CA ILE A 238 -2.85 29.47 3.67
C ILE A 238 -3.85 28.59 2.90
N PRO A 239 -5.14 28.59 3.27
CA PRO A 239 -6.12 27.70 2.64
C PRO A 239 -6.23 27.90 1.13
N GLN A 240 -6.29 26.79 0.39
CA GLN A 240 -6.31 26.81 -1.08
C GLN A 240 -7.55 27.50 -1.68
N ASN A 241 -8.66 27.57 -0.93
CA ASN A 241 -9.91 28.21 -1.35
C ASN A 241 -9.90 29.73 -1.20
N THR A 242 -8.83 30.32 -0.67
CA THR A 242 -8.68 31.77 -0.57
C THR A 242 -8.59 32.40 -1.96
N TYR A 243 -9.08 33.64 -2.07
CA TYR A 243 -9.01 34.41 -3.31
C TYR A 243 -7.55 34.60 -3.78
N LEU A 244 -6.61 34.82 -2.85
CA LEU A 244 -5.18 34.92 -3.14
C LEU A 244 -4.68 33.68 -3.88
N VAL A 245 -4.87 32.48 -3.32
CA VAL A 245 -4.38 31.24 -3.94
C VAL A 245 -5.05 31.00 -5.28
N GLN A 246 -6.38 31.15 -5.36
CA GLN A 246 -7.12 30.92 -6.62
C GLN A 246 -6.71 31.90 -7.73
N PHE A 247 -6.43 33.16 -7.39
CA PHE A 247 -5.96 34.16 -8.33
C PHE A 247 -4.54 33.87 -8.82
N LEU A 248 -3.63 33.50 -7.91
CA LEU A 248 -2.27 33.09 -8.26
C LEU A 248 -2.26 31.85 -9.18
N LEU A 249 -3.06 30.83 -8.86
CA LEU A 249 -3.24 29.66 -9.73
C LEU A 249 -3.71 30.07 -11.13
N ARG A 250 -4.65 31.02 -11.23
CA ARG A 250 -5.18 31.47 -12.52
C ARG A 250 -4.14 32.20 -13.36
N ILE A 251 -3.35 33.10 -12.75
CA ILE A 251 -2.28 33.80 -13.49
C ILE A 251 -1.20 32.81 -13.94
N VAL A 252 -0.81 31.86 -13.09
CA VAL A 252 0.15 30.81 -13.48
C VAL A 252 -0.42 29.98 -14.63
N GLN A 253 -1.72 29.71 -14.63
CA GLN A 253 -2.38 28.98 -15.73
C GLN A 253 -2.33 29.76 -17.05
N GLU A 254 -2.61 31.06 -17.02
CA GLU A 254 -2.61 31.92 -18.21
C GLU A 254 -1.19 32.07 -18.81
N ARG A 255 -0.16 32.02 -17.96
CA ARG A 255 1.23 32.22 -18.34
C ARG A 255 2.05 30.93 -18.41
N ILE A 256 1.40 29.76 -18.36
CA ILE A 256 2.10 28.46 -18.25
C ILE A 256 3.10 28.18 -19.38
N ASN A 257 2.91 28.78 -20.57
CA ASN A 257 3.82 28.64 -21.70
C ASN A 257 5.17 29.36 -21.50
N GLU A 258 5.26 30.28 -20.54
CA GLU A 258 6.52 30.96 -20.16
C GLU A 258 7.34 30.13 -19.15
N CYS A 259 6.83 28.98 -18.69
CA CYS A 259 7.54 28.14 -17.71
C CYS A 259 8.79 27.49 -18.33
N ASP A 260 9.92 27.73 -17.68
CA ASP A 260 11.17 27.00 -17.87
C ASP A 260 11.17 25.69 -17.04
N GLU A 261 12.27 24.92 -17.13
CA GLU A 261 12.40 23.66 -16.40
C GLU A 261 12.24 23.85 -14.87
N LEU A 262 12.84 24.91 -14.33
CA LEU A 262 12.72 25.23 -12.92
C LEU A 262 11.27 25.53 -12.54
N GLY A 263 10.59 26.33 -13.34
CA GLY A 263 9.17 26.62 -13.16
C GLY A 263 8.32 25.36 -13.16
N ILE A 264 8.56 24.45 -14.11
CA ILE A 264 7.89 23.14 -14.17
C ILE A 264 8.13 22.34 -12.88
N SER A 265 9.36 22.33 -12.36
CA SER A 265 9.71 21.62 -11.13
C SER A 265 8.97 22.19 -9.90
N VAL A 266 9.03 23.51 -9.71
CA VAL A 266 8.37 24.21 -8.59
C VAL A 266 6.85 24.03 -8.68
N LEU A 267 6.27 24.21 -9.86
CA LEU A 267 4.84 24.02 -10.08
C LEU A 267 4.42 22.58 -9.81
N SER A 268 5.18 21.59 -10.27
CA SER A 268 4.90 20.17 -10.03
C SER A 268 4.83 19.87 -8.53
N ARG A 269 5.81 20.32 -7.75
CA ARG A 269 5.86 20.14 -6.29
C ARG A 269 4.74 20.88 -5.57
N THR A 270 4.34 22.05 -6.09
CA THR A 270 3.26 22.86 -5.54
C THR A 270 1.93 22.13 -5.73
N LEU A 271 1.63 21.70 -6.96
CA LEU A 271 0.39 21.00 -7.31
C LEU A 271 0.30 19.61 -6.66
N GLU A 272 1.42 18.96 -6.36
CA GLU A 272 1.45 17.70 -5.59
C GLU A 272 0.97 17.90 -4.15
N ALA A 273 1.25 19.07 -3.53
CA ALA A 273 0.85 19.39 -2.16
C ALA A 273 -0.59 19.94 -2.05
N MET A 274 -1.30 20.13 -3.17
CA MET A 274 -2.64 20.72 -3.22
C MET A 274 -3.73 19.68 -3.46
N GLU A 275 -4.91 19.90 -2.86
CA GLU A 275 -6.07 19.05 -3.11
C GLU A 275 -6.66 19.32 -4.51
N ALA A 276 -7.48 18.39 -5.00
CA ALA A 276 -8.12 18.53 -6.30
C ALA A 276 -9.10 19.72 -6.32
N SER A 277 -8.96 20.57 -7.33
CA SER A 277 -9.87 21.69 -7.60
C SER A 277 -9.83 22.02 -9.08
N LYS A 278 -10.86 22.71 -9.60
CA LYS A 278 -10.96 23.05 -11.04
C LYS A 278 -9.69 23.72 -11.58
N ASN A 279 -9.10 24.65 -10.82
CA ASN A 279 -7.89 25.36 -11.24
C ASN A 279 -6.63 24.49 -11.13
N VAL A 280 -6.51 23.68 -10.07
CA VAL A 280 -5.39 22.73 -9.90
C VAL A 280 -5.41 21.68 -11.01
N ASP A 281 -6.58 21.14 -11.34
CA ASP A 281 -6.73 20.11 -12.37
C ASP A 281 -6.49 20.69 -13.78
N ALA A 282 -6.94 21.91 -14.04
CA ALA A 282 -6.63 22.63 -15.27
C ALA A 282 -5.12 22.91 -15.42
N LEU A 283 -4.44 23.29 -14.34
CA LEU A 283 -2.98 23.44 -14.32
C LEU A 283 -2.24 22.12 -14.54
N ARG A 284 -2.67 21.02 -13.90
CA ARG A 284 -2.11 19.68 -14.16
C ARG A 284 -2.29 19.29 -15.62
N ALA A 285 -3.44 19.59 -16.24
CA ALA A 285 -3.67 19.35 -17.66
C ALA A 285 -2.78 20.22 -18.56
N GLY A 286 -2.66 21.51 -18.27
CA GLY A 286 -1.75 22.41 -18.99
C GLY A 286 -0.28 21.97 -18.88
N LEU A 287 0.14 21.57 -17.68
CA LEU A 287 1.48 21.07 -17.42
C LEU A 287 1.76 19.77 -18.21
N ARG A 288 0.79 18.86 -18.33
CA ARG A 288 0.92 17.66 -19.19
C ARG A 288 1.22 18.02 -20.64
N LEU A 289 0.50 19.01 -21.20
CA LEU A 289 0.70 19.46 -22.58
C LEU A 289 2.06 20.14 -22.77
N LEU A 290 2.49 20.95 -21.80
CA LEU A 290 3.78 21.63 -21.82
C LEU A 290 4.93 20.61 -21.75
N VAL A 291 4.84 19.66 -20.82
CA VAL A 291 5.82 18.59 -20.65
C VAL A 291 5.89 17.73 -21.91
N ASP A 292 4.76 17.34 -22.51
CA ASP A 292 4.78 16.51 -23.73
C ASP A 292 5.57 17.15 -24.90
N LYS A 293 5.60 18.49 -24.96
CA LYS A 293 6.39 19.27 -25.93
C LYS A 293 7.86 19.43 -25.55
N HIS A 294 8.18 19.51 -24.26
CA HIS A 294 9.50 19.89 -23.76
C HIS A 294 10.26 18.78 -23.01
N ILE A 295 9.74 17.54 -22.95
CA ILE A 295 10.38 16.40 -22.24
C ILE A 295 11.86 16.25 -22.57
N TRP A 296 12.22 16.39 -23.84
CA TRP A 296 13.59 16.17 -24.31
C TRP A 296 14.56 17.29 -23.92
N ARG A 297 14.05 18.45 -23.48
CA ARG A 297 14.84 19.59 -22.98
C ARG A 297 15.07 19.54 -21.46
N LEU A 298 14.41 18.62 -20.74
CA LEU A 298 14.54 18.51 -19.28
C LEU A 298 15.89 17.90 -18.93
N GLU A 299 16.76 18.65 -18.26
CA GLU A 299 18.12 18.22 -17.90
C GLU A 299 18.18 17.55 -16.52
N HIS A 300 17.34 17.98 -15.57
CA HIS A 300 17.43 17.54 -14.18
C HIS A 300 16.49 16.38 -13.84
N ILE A 301 17.07 15.30 -13.32
CA ILE A 301 16.35 14.09 -12.91
C ILE A 301 15.30 14.37 -11.83
N LEU A 302 15.59 15.28 -10.90
CA LEU A 302 14.65 15.68 -9.85
C LEU A 302 13.39 16.35 -10.42
N THR A 303 13.54 17.14 -11.49
CA THR A 303 12.41 17.73 -12.21
C THR A 303 11.57 16.63 -12.85
N LEU A 304 12.21 15.66 -13.52
CA LEU A 304 11.54 14.52 -14.14
C LEU A 304 10.74 13.71 -13.11
N GLN A 305 11.33 13.39 -11.95
CA GLN A 305 10.64 12.68 -10.87
C GLN A 305 9.46 13.46 -10.29
N SER A 306 9.59 14.78 -10.14
CA SER A 306 8.52 15.64 -9.65
C SER A 306 7.34 15.70 -10.63
N ILE A 307 7.63 15.77 -11.94
CA ILE A 307 6.63 15.70 -13.01
C ILE A 307 5.90 14.35 -12.98
N MET A 308 6.64 13.24 -12.90
CA MET A 308 6.07 11.90 -12.87
C MET A 308 5.08 11.73 -11.70
N LYS A 309 5.41 12.26 -10.52
CA LYS A 309 4.51 12.24 -9.35
C LYS A 309 3.29 13.13 -9.53
N CYS A 310 3.49 14.36 -10.00
CA CYS A 310 2.45 15.37 -10.07
C CYS A 310 1.39 15.08 -11.15
N ILE A 311 1.84 14.75 -12.37
CA ILE A 311 0.94 14.63 -13.53
C ILE A 311 0.84 13.21 -14.09
N GLY A 312 1.72 12.30 -13.67
CA GLY A 312 1.87 10.98 -14.27
C GLY A 312 0.70 10.03 -14.06
N LYS A 313 -0.03 10.12 -12.94
CA LYS A 313 -1.15 9.19 -12.64
C LYS A 313 -2.20 9.14 -13.75
N ASP A 314 -2.71 10.31 -14.14
CA ASP A 314 -3.72 10.46 -15.20
C ASP A 314 -3.13 10.84 -16.56
N ALA A 315 -1.80 10.78 -16.71
CA ALA A 315 -1.17 10.99 -18.01
C ALA A 315 -1.55 9.88 -19.00
N PRO A 316 -1.70 10.20 -20.30
CA PRO A 316 -1.91 9.17 -21.32
C PRO A 316 -0.66 8.28 -21.44
N TYR A 317 -0.85 7.01 -21.79
CA TYR A 317 0.24 6.03 -21.87
C TYR A 317 1.45 6.49 -22.72
N PRO A 318 1.29 7.14 -23.90
CA PRO A 318 2.42 7.66 -24.67
C PRO A 318 3.29 8.65 -23.89
N LEU A 319 2.68 9.51 -23.08
CA LEU A 319 3.41 10.47 -22.26
C LEU A 319 4.20 9.76 -21.15
N LYS A 320 3.59 8.74 -20.51
CA LYS A 320 4.30 7.90 -19.52
C LYS A 320 5.51 7.20 -20.14
N LYS A 321 5.37 6.70 -21.37
CA LYS A 321 6.47 6.08 -22.13
C LYS A 321 7.57 7.07 -22.49
N LYS A 322 7.23 8.30 -22.92
CA LYS A 322 8.24 9.35 -23.15
C LYS A 322 9.01 9.70 -21.88
N LEU A 323 8.33 9.82 -20.74
CA LEU A 323 8.97 10.06 -19.44
C LEU A 323 9.89 8.90 -19.03
N GLU A 324 9.47 7.66 -19.25
CA GLU A 324 10.30 6.46 -19.03
C GLU A 324 11.57 6.49 -19.91
N ILE A 325 11.43 6.72 -21.22
CA ILE A 325 12.57 6.77 -22.15
C ILE A 325 13.53 7.89 -21.75
N ARG A 326 13.01 9.08 -21.38
CA ARG A 326 13.86 10.17 -20.90
C ARG A 326 14.64 9.78 -19.64
N ALA A 327 14.00 9.11 -18.68
CA ALA A 327 14.66 8.61 -17.47
C ALA A 327 15.74 7.55 -17.80
N LEU A 328 15.47 6.65 -18.75
CA LEU A 328 16.43 5.63 -19.19
C LEU A 328 17.66 6.26 -19.84
N ASN A 329 17.49 7.29 -20.67
CA ASN A 329 18.60 7.98 -21.33
C ASN A 329 19.53 8.71 -20.34
N GLU A 330 19.02 9.09 -19.18
CA GLU A 330 19.77 9.79 -18.13
C GLU A 330 20.20 8.87 -16.98
N LEU A 331 20.02 7.56 -17.12
CA LEU A 331 20.26 6.57 -16.07
C LEU A 331 21.71 6.61 -15.53
N ASN A 332 22.67 6.86 -16.41
CA ASN A 332 24.09 7.02 -16.06
C ASN A 332 24.37 8.23 -15.15
N LYS A 333 23.48 9.22 -15.08
CA LYS A 333 23.59 10.40 -14.21
C LYS A 333 22.84 10.23 -12.89
N PHE A 334 22.21 9.08 -12.64
CA PHE A 334 21.47 8.87 -11.40
C PHE A 334 22.43 8.78 -10.22
N SER A 335 22.24 9.65 -9.23
CA SER A 335 22.80 9.43 -7.90
C SER A 335 22.05 8.27 -7.22
N PRO A 336 22.65 7.63 -6.20
CA PRO A 336 21.95 6.62 -5.41
C PRO A 336 20.61 7.11 -4.87
N VAL A 337 20.55 8.37 -4.45
CA VAL A 337 19.32 9.01 -3.94
C VAL A 337 18.28 9.19 -5.05
N ASN A 338 18.70 9.55 -6.27
CA ASN A 338 17.81 9.60 -7.42
C ASN A 338 17.23 8.21 -7.72
N SER A 339 18.06 7.15 -7.68
CA SER A 339 17.60 5.77 -7.87
C SER A 339 16.58 5.34 -6.82
N GLN A 340 16.78 5.70 -5.56
CA GLN A 340 15.81 5.44 -4.48
C GLN A 340 14.47 6.16 -4.73
N HIS A 341 14.50 7.44 -5.11
CA HIS A 341 13.29 8.23 -5.36
C HIS A 341 12.52 7.81 -6.61
N MET A 342 13.19 7.18 -7.59
CA MET A 342 12.55 6.75 -8.83
C MET A 342 11.45 5.71 -8.60
N PHE A 343 11.61 4.84 -7.60
CA PHE A 343 10.56 3.88 -7.18
C PHE A 343 9.24 4.60 -6.88
N GLY A 344 9.29 5.64 -6.04
CA GLY A 344 8.11 6.43 -5.68
C GLY A 344 7.54 7.21 -6.86
N ALA A 345 8.39 7.71 -7.77
CA ALA A 345 7.95 8.41 -8.96
C ALA A 345 7.18 7.49 -9.93
N LEU A 346 7.69 6.28 -10.18
CA LEU A 346 7.02 5.28 -11.01
C LEU A 346 5.71 4.78 -10.38
N ALA A 347 5.70 4.57 -9.06
CA ALA A 347 4.50 4.18 -8.32
C ALA A 347 3.41 5.26 -8.39
N ALA A 348 3.76 6.52 -8.17
CA ALA A 348 2.82 7.65 -8.29
C ALA A 348 2.28 7.81 -9.72
N MET A 349 3.13 7.57 -10.74
CA MET A 349 2.74 7.54 -12.15
C MET A 349 1.88 6.31 -12.50
N ASN A 350 1.81 5.30 -11.63
CA ASN A 350 1.21 3.98 -11.88
C ASN A 350 1.72 3.37 -13.19
N HIS A 351 3.06 3.34 -13.33
CA HIS A 351 3.74 2.83 -14.52
C HIS A 351 4.90 1.91 -14.14
N ARG A 352 4.77 0.64 -14.51
CA ARG A 352 5.76 -0.39 -14.19
C ARG A 352 6.82 -0.48 -15.29
N SER A 353 7.93 0.23 -15.12
CA SER A 353 9.12 0.11 -15.98
C SER A 353 10.11 -0.90 -15.37
N PHE A 354 10.17 -2.12 -15.91
CA PHE A 354 11.11 -3.13 -15.41
C PHE A 354 12.57 -2.71 -15.59
N SER A 355 12.93 -2.09 -16.71
CA SER A 355 14.31 -1.69 -16.99
C SER A 355 14.80 -0.64 -15.99
N LEU A 356 14.01 0.41 -15.72
CA LEU A 356 14.36 1.41 -14.71
C LEU A 356 14.41 0.79 -13.31
N LEU A 357 13.40 -0.01 -12.95
CA LEU A 357 13.35 -0.61 -11.62
C LEU A 357 14.52 -1.56 -11.38
N ASN A 358 14.93 -2.37 -12.37
CA ASN A 358 16.06 -3.28 -12.24
C ASN A 358 17.38 -2.54 -12.03
N GLU A 359 17.64 -1.49 -12.81
CA GLU A 359 18.87 -0.71 -12.68
C GLU A 359 18.89 0.10 -11.38
N CYS A 360 17.77 0.76 -11.03
CA CYS A 360 17.61 1.41 -9.74
C CYS A 360 17.77 0.41 -8.57
N SER A 361 17.25 -0.81 -8.69
CA SER A 361 17.42 -1.88 -7.69
C SER A 361 18.90 -2.22 -7.47
N LYS A 362 19.69 -2.38 -8.52
CA LYS A 362 21.14 -2.63 -8.42
C LYS A 362 21.85 -1.49 -7.71
N THR A 363 21.58 -0.24 -8.11
CA THR A 363 22.19 0.94 -7.46
C THR A 363 21.83 1.03 -5.98
N VAL A 364 20.55 0.77 -5.64
CA VAL A 364 20.06 0.79 -4.25
C VAL A 364 20.72 -0.30 -3.42
N ALA A 365 20.78 -1.54 -3.94
CA ALA A 365 21.43 -2.65 -3.25
C ALA A 365 22.91 -2.36 -2.97
N ALA A 366 23.63 -1.78 -3.94
CA ALA A 366 25.05 -1.42 -3.78
C ALA A 366 25.30 -0.27 -2.79
N HIS A 367 24.34 0.65 -2.59
CA HIS A 367 24.48 1.85 -1.76
C HIS A 367 23.42 1.89 -0.65
N ILE A 368 23.11 0.74 -0.07
CA ILE A 368 22.05 0.63 0.93
C ILE A 368 22.47 1.20 2.29
N HIS A 369 23.76 1.22 2.58
CA HIS A 369 24.32 1.77 3.81
C HIS A 369 23.95 3.26 3.96
N GLY A 370 23.31 3.61 5.07
CA GLY A 370 22.84 4.97 5.34
C GLY A 370 21.48 5.29 4.73
N CYS A 371 20.81 4.34 4.07
CA CYS A 371 19.45 4.53 3.59
C CYS A 371 18.48 4.65 4.79
N PRO A 372 17.74 5.77 4.93
CA PRO A 372 16.86 5.97 6.07
C PRO A 372 15.64 5.04 6.00
N PHE A 373 15.08 4.72 7.17
CA PHE A 373 13.90 3.85 7.31
C PHE A 373 12.75 4.21 6.35
N TRP A 374 12.37 5.48 6.32
CA TRP A 374 11.25 5.96 5.51
C TRP A 374 11.47 5.70 4.01
N MET A 375 12.73 5.73 3.55
CA MET A 375 13.07 5.47 2.15
C MET A 375 12.95 3.98 1.84
N LEU A 376 13.46 3.10 2.72
CA LEU A 376 13.28 1.65 2.57
C LEU A 376 11.80 1.28 2.50
N MET A 377 10.98 1.87 3.39
CA MET A 377 9.53 1.66 3.39
C MET A 377 8.88 2.17 2.10
N ASN A 378 9.30 3.34 1.59
CA ASN A 378 8.82 3.87 0.32
C ASN A 378 9.19 2.98 -0.88
N ILE A 379 10.39 2.41 -0.89
CA ILE A 379 10.83 1.46 -1.93
C ILE A 379 9.98 0.20 -1.89
N LEU A 380 9.82 -0.42 -0.72
CA LEU A 380 9.01 -1.65 -0.55
C LEU A 380 7.54 -1.41 -0.90
N GLN A 381 6.98 -0.27 -0.47
CA GLN A 381 5.63 0.16 -0.84
C GLN A 381 5.48 0.32 -2.36
N SER A 382 6.45 0.98 -3.00
CA SER A 382 6.45 1.17 -4.45
C SER A 382 6.54 -0.16 -5.20
N CYS A 383 7.36 -1.09 -4.71
CA CYS A 383 7.44 -2.45 -5.26
C CYS A 383 6.08 -3.16 -5.19
N ARG A 384 5.38 -3.06 -4.06
CA ARG A 384 4.04 -3.63 -3.88
C ARG A 384 3.03 -3.01 -4.85
N ASP A 385 3.00 -1.68 -4.94
CA ASP A 385 2.02 -0.94 -5.75
C ASP A 385 2.21 -1.21 -7.26
N LEU A 386 3.47 -1.35 -7.69
CA LEU A 386 3.83 -1.70 -9.05
C LEU A 386 3.81 -3.21 -9.32
N GLN A 387 3.53 -4.04 -8.31
CA GLN A 387 3.65 -5.50 -8.34
C GLN A 387 5.04 -5.98 -8.80
N TYR A 388 6.07 -5.19 -8.54
CA TYR A 388 7.45 -5.46 -8.88
C TYR A 388 8.09 -6.34 -7.81
N GLN A 389 8.63 -7.48 -8.24
CA GLN A 389 9.30 -8.45 -7.38
C GLN A 389 10.75 -8.55 -7.84
N ASN A 390 11.68 -8.24 -6.94
CA ASN A 390 13.11 -8.35 -7.19
C ASN A 390 13.74 -9.01 -5.96
N PHE A 391 14.17 -10.26 -6.13
CA PHE A 391 14.71 -11.05 -5.04
C PHE A 391 15.99 -10.42 -4.47
N ASP A 392 16.92 -10.03 -5.34
CA ASP A 392 18.21 -9.46 -4.95
C ASP A 392 18.07 -8.17 -4.15
N LEU A 393 17.15 -7.28 -4.55
CA LEU A 393 16.84 -6.06 -3.81
C LEU A 393 16.31 -6.38 -2.41
N PHE A 394 15.37 -7.31 -2.30
CA PHE A 394 14.75 -7.63 -1.00
C PHE A 394 15.74 -8.33 -0.08
N THR A 395 16.60 -9.20 -0.61
CA THR A 395 17.71 -9.82 0.11
C THR A 395 18.70 -8.77 0.60
N ALA A 396 19.15 -7.85 -0.27
CA ALA A 396 20.04 -6.76 0.14
C ALA A 396 19.45 -5.88 1.25
N ILE A 397 18.14 -5.57 1.19
CA ILE A 397 17.45 -4.86 2.27
C ILE A 397 17.43 -5.68 3.56
N ALA A 398 17.12 -6.98 3.48
CA ALA A 398 17.07 -7.85 4.65
C ALA A 398 18.46 -8.01 5.30
N ASP A 399 19.52 -8.21 4.51
CA ASP A 399 20.90 -8.35 4.98
C ASP A 399 21.42 -7.06 5.61
N TYR A 400 21.07 -5.90 5.04
CA TYR A 400 21.37 -4.61 5.66
C TYR A 400 20.70 -4.46 7.03
N ILE A 401 19.43 -4.89 7.16
CA ILE A 401 18.73 -4.85 8.45
C ILE A 401 19.35 -5.84 9.44
N ILE A 402 19.76 -7.03 9.01
CA ILE A 402 20.45 -8.00 9.88
C ILE A 402 21.76 -7.42 10.42
N THR A 403 22.59 -6.86 9.54
CA THR A 403 23.90 -6.29 9.93
C THR A 403 23.77 -5.07 10.85
N THR A 404 22.67 -4.33 10.74
CA THR A 404 22.39 -3.15 11.57
C THR A 404 21.31 -3.39 12.63
N PHE A 405 20.93 -4.64 12.89
CA PHE A 405 19.69 -5.01 13.60
C PHE A 405 19.55 -4.35 14.98
N ALA A 406 20.65 -4.23 15.72
CA ALA A 406 20.70 -3.60 17.04
C ALA A 406 20.26 -2.12 17.04
N MET A 407 20.39 -1.42 15.91
CA MET A 407 20.02 -0.01 15.78
C MET A 407 18.52 0.21 15.56
N TRP A 408 17.79 -0.83 15.16
CA TRP A 408 16.38 -0.73 14.78
C TRP A 408 15.47 -1.00 15.98
N LYS A 409 14.28 -0.37 16.01
CA LYS A 409 13.22 -0.70 16.96
C LYS A 409 12.39 -1.89 16.46
N ILE A 410 11.80 -2.69 17.35
CA ILE A 410 10.89 -3.80 17.00
C ILE A 410 9.83 -3.34 15.98
N LYS A 411 9.19 -2.20 16.23
CA LYS A 411 8.17 -1.60 15.34
C LYS A 411 8.67 -1.38 13.91
N GLN A 412 9.92 -0.95 13.74
CA GLN A 412 10.49 -0.68 12.42
C GLN A 412 10.76 -1.98 11.66
N VAL A 413 11.40 -2.95 12.32
CA VAL A 413 11.68 -4.26 11.71
C VAL A 413 10.37 -4.97 11.37
N LEU A 414 9.39 -4.93 12.27
CA LEU A 414 8.06 -5.49 12.03
C LEU A 414 7.37 -4.85 10.82
N GLY A 415 7.51 -3.53 10.65
CA GLY A 415 7.01 -2.82 9.46
C GLY A 415 7.63 -3.32 8.15
N ILE A 416 8.93 -3.60 8.14
CA ILE A 416 9.64 -4.13 6.96
C ILE A 416 9.21 -5.58 6.69
N LEU A 417 9.15 -6.42 7.73
CA LEU A 417 8.66 -7.80 7.62
C LEU A 417 7.22 -7.86 7.09
N PHE A 418 6.37 -6.92 7.49
CA PHE A 418 5.02 -6.79 6.97
C PHE A 418 5.00 -6.52 5.46
N PHE A 419 5.91 -5.67 4.96
CA PHE A 419 6.05 -5.46 3.52
C PHE A 419 6.58 -6.69 2.80
N PHE A 420 7.56 -7.38 3.38
CA PHE A 420 8.07 -8.64 2.83
C PHE A 420 6.97 -9.70 2.73
N GLU A 421 6.12 -9.86 3.74
CA GLU A 421 4.93 -10.72 3.65
C GLU A 421 4.07 -10.38 2.43
N SER A 422 3.77 -9.09 2.24
CA SER A 422 2.89 -8.65 1.15
C SER A 422 3.53 -8.88 -0.24
N LEU A 423 4.85 -8.84 -0.31
CA LEU A 423 5.68 -9.14 -1.47
C LEU A 423 5.95 -10.64 -1.64
N LYS A 424 5.47 -11.47 -0.70
CA LYS A 424 5.65 -12.92 -0.59
C LYS A 424 7.10 -13.32 -0.34
N PHE A 425 7.93 -12.42 0.15
CA PHE A 425 9.35 -12.64 0.39
C PHE A 425 9.58 -13.13 1.83
N ARG A 426 10.36 -14.19 1.98
CA ARG A 426 10.70 -14.80 3.28
C ARG A 426 12.21 -14.81 3.43
N HIS A 427 12.73 -13.97 4.31
CA HIS A 427 14.15 -13.95 4.65
C HIS A 427 14.40 -14.70 5.97
N ILE A 428 14.96 -15.91 5.88
CA ILE A 428 15.09 -16.83 7.02
C ILE A 428 15.90 -16.20 8.15
N GLY A 429 17.09 -15.66 7.85
CA GLY A 429 17.98 -15.09 8.87
C GLY A 429 17.35 -13.89 9.61
N LEU A 430 16.60 -13.04 8.90
CA LEU A 430 15.99 -11.85 9.52
C LEU A 430 14.81 -12.25 10.40
N MET A 431 13.99 -13.20 9.94
CA MET A 431 12.85 -13.69 10.72
C MET A 431 13.32 -14.46 11.97
N ASN A 432 14.37 -15.28 11.89
CA ASN A 432 14.96 -15.94 13.05
C ASN A 432 15.53 -14.94 14.06
N LEU A 433 16.21 -13.89 13.58
CA LEU A 433 16.76 -12.84 14.44
C LEU A 433 15.66 -12.02 15.11
N PHE A 434 14.58 -11.71 14.39
CA PHE A 434 13.42 -11.02 14.93
C PHE A 434 12.65 -11.88 15.95
N LEU A 435 12.54 -13.19 15.72
CA LEU A 435 11.96 -14.15 16.66
C LEU A 435 12.69 -14.10 18.01
N LYS A 436 14.02 -14.17 18.00
CA LYS A 436 14.84 -14.10 19.23
C LYS A 436 14.59 -12.80 20.00
N ARG A 437 14.56 -11.66 19.31
CA ARG A 437 14.27 -10.37 19.94
C ARG A 437 12.88 -10.31 20.57
N VAL A 438 11.89 -10.96 19.94
CA VAL A 438 10.53 -11.04 20.50
C VAL A 438 10.50 -11.92 21.76
N LEU A 439 11.29 -12.99 21.83
CA LEU A 439 11.43 -13.77 23.06
C LEU A 439 11.99 -12.92 24.21
N ASP A 440 13.01 -12.10 23.93
CA ASP A 440 13.67 -11.24 24.92
C ASP A 440 12.79 -10.07 25.39
N GLU A 441 12.05 -9.42 24.48
CA GLU A 441 11.28 -8.18 24.73
C GLU A 441 9.75 -8.40 24.81
N SER A 442 9.29 -9.64 25.01
CA SER A 442 7.88 -10.05 24.86
C SER A 442 6.86 -9.24 25.67
N GLN A 443 7.22 -8.78 26.86
CA GLN A 443 6.34 -8.02 27.76
C GLN A 443 5.99 -6.61 27.23
N SER A 444 6.73 -6.11 26.24
CA SER A 444 6.53 -4.77 25.68
C SER A 444 5.55 -4.71 24.51
N LEU A 445 5.11 -5.87 24.01
CA LEU A 445 4.31 -5.96 22.79
C LEU A 445 2.86 -5.51 23.02
N ASN A 446 2.37 -4.66 22.11
CA ASN A 446 0.96 -4.32 22.07
C ASN A 446 0.14 -5.30 21.22
N GLN A 447 -1.19 -5.26 21.39
CA GLN A 447 -2.11 -6.13 20.65
C GLN A 447 -1.94 -6.09 19.12
N LYS A 448 -1.67 -4.92 18.53
CA LYS A 448 -1.50 -4.79 17.07
C LYS A 448 -0.22 -5.47 16.58
N GLU A 449 0.86 -5.33 17.35
CA GLU A 449 2.14 -5.99 17.06
C GLU A 449 2.00 -7.51 17.11
N ILE A 450 1.36 -8.05 18.16
CA ILE A 450 1.12 -9.48 18.32
C ILE A 450 0.36 -10.05 17.11
N LEU A 451 -0.74 -9.39 16.70
CA LEU A 451 -1.53 -9.82 15.54
C LEU A 451 -0.73 -9.73 14.23
N CYS A 452 0.11 -8.71 14.08
CA CYS A 452 0.97 -8.54 12.92
C CYS A 452 2.04 -9.64 12.84
N ILE A 453 2.68 -9.96 13.98
CA ILE A 453 3.67 -11.03 14.11
C ILE A 453 3.03 -12.37 13.72
N LEU A 454 1.90 -12.72 14.35
CA LEU A 454 1.16 -13.95 14.03
C LEU A 454 0.81 -14.04 12.55
N HIS A 455 0.36 -12.93 11.96
CA HIS A 455 0.03 -12.88 10.54
C HIS A 455 1.25 -13.12 9.65
N ILE A 456 2.38 -12.46 9.91
CA ILE A 456 3.58 -12.59 9.08
C ILE A 456 4.13 -14.01 9.13
N TYR A 457 4.31 -14.56 10.34
CA TYR A 457 4.88 -15.89 10.52
C TYR A 457 3.96 -17.00 9.98
N SER A 458 2.64 -16.88 10.17
CA SER A 458 1.66 -17.79 9.56
C SER A 458 1.64 -17.69 8.05
N SER A 459 1.57 -16.48 7.50
CA SER A 459 1.46 -16.26 6.07
C SER A 459 2.68 -16.74 5.29
N LEU A 460 3.88 -16.50 5.84
CA LEU A 460 5.15 -16.97 5.27
C LEU A 460 5.52 -18.41 5.68
N ASN A 461 4.70 -19.03 6.54
CA ASN A 461 4.89 -20.40 7.03
C ASN A 461 6.32 -20.62 7.58
N HIS A 462 6.78 -19.73 8.45
CA HIS A 462 8.17 -19.69 8.89
C HIS A 462 8.31 -20.32 10.28
N PHE A 463 8.44 -21.65 10.34
CA PHE A 463 8.81 -22.48 11.50
C PHE A 463 9.37 -23.82 11.00
N HIS A 464 10.37 -24.37 11.68
CA HIS A 464 10.94 -25.69 11.37
C HIS A 464 11.40 -26.51 12.60
N GLU A 465 11.68 -25.94 13.79
CA GLU A 465 12.30 -26.69 14.93
C GLU A 465 12.02 -26.10 16.34
N CYS A 466 12.38 -26.83 17.42
CA CYS A 466 12.00 -26.62 18.84
C CYS A 466 11.94 -25.18 19.41
N GLN A 467 12.70 -24.21 18.90
CA GLN A 467 12.61 -22.79 19.34
C GLN A 467 11.26 -22.15 19.00
N ASP A 468 10.54 -22.74 18.06
CA ASP A 468 9.26 -22.28 17.55
C ASP A 468 8.14 -22.45 18.59
N GLN A 469 8.22 -23.50 19.41
CA GLN A 469 7.23 -23.77 20.44
C GLN A 469 7.27 -22.73 21.56
N GLN A 470 8.48 -22.38 22.03
CA GLN A 470 8.67 -21.33 23.04
C GLN A 470 8.16 -19.98 22.54
N PHE A 471 8.44 -19.64 21.28
CA PHE A 471 7.93 -18.42 20.67
C PHE A 471 6.40 -18.39 20.61
N LEU A 472 5.78 -19.49 20.18
CA LEU A 472 4.32 -19.62 20.12
C LEU A 472 3.67 -19.51 21.51
N GLU A 473 4.29 -20.09 22.54
CA GLU A 473 3.86 -19.97 23.94
C GLU A 473 3.95 -18.53 24.45
N VAL A 474 5.07 -17.84 24.19
CA VAL A 474 5.25 -16.42 24.56
C VAL A 474 4.21 -15.53 23.88
N ILE A 475 3.99 -15.73 22.57
CA ILE A 475 2.98 -14.98 21.81
C ILE A 475 1.56 -15.30 22.30
N THR A 476 1.29 -16.55 22.68
CA THR A 476 0.01 -16.96 23.27
C THR A 476 -0.22 -16.25 24.60
N SER A 477 0.77 -16.28 25.49
CA SER A 477 0.71 -15.60 26.79
C SER A 477 0.48 -14.10 26.63
N ALA A 478 1.20 -13.46 25.71
CA ALA A 478 1.01 -12.05 25.40
C ALA A 478 -0.40 -11.76 24.86
N LEU A 479 -0.93 -12.59 23.95
CA LEU A 479 -2.29 -12.46 23.44
C LEU A 479 -3.35 -12.64 24.54
N ASN A 480 -3.14 -13.56 25.47
CA ASN A 480 -4.03 -13.85 26.59
C ASN A 480 -4.29 -12.60 27.45
N THR A 481 -3.29 -11.73 27.64
CA THR A 481 -3.47 -10.45 28.35
C THR A 481 -4.47 -9.49 27.68
N TYR A 482 -4.70 -9.66 26.37
CA TYR A 482 -5.60 -8.84 25.56
C TYR A 482 -6.93 -9.53 25.21
N LEU A 483 -7.13 -10.80 25.55
CA LEU A 483 -8.36 -11.56 25.25
C LEU A 483 -9.65 -10.85 25.72
N PRO A 484 -9.73 -10.20 26.89
CA PRO A 484 -10.97 -9.54 27.31
C PRO A 484 -11.35 -8.31 26.46
N LYS A 485 -10.40 -7.76 25.68
CA LYS A 485 -10.56 -6.51 24.92
C LYS A 485 -10.45 -6.72 23.41
N ILE A 486 -10.07 -7.91 22.94
CA ILE A 486 -9.90 -8.18 21.52
C ILE A 486 -11.27 -8.26 20.85
N SER A 487 -11.41 -7.58 19.71
CA SER A 487 -12.60 -7.71 18.86
C SER A 487 -12.70 -9.11 18.29
N SER A 488 -13.91 -9.63 18.11
CA SER A 488 -14.22 -10.95 17.54
C SER A 488 -13.49 -11.23 16.22
N LEU A 489 -13.39 -10.24 15.32
CA LEU A 489 -12.66 -10.39 14.05
C LEU A 489 -11.14 -10.58 14.23
N ASN A 490 -10.53 -9.83 15.15
CA ASN A 490 -9.09 -9.96 15.43
C ASN A 490 -8.77 -11.25 16.17
N LEU A 491 -9.69 -11.73 17.03
CA LEU A 491 -9.57 -13.04 17.66
C LEU A 491 -9.60 -14.16 16.62
N LEU A 492 -10.57 -14.12 15.70
CA LEU A 492 -10.65 -15.08 14.60
C LEU A 492 -9.35 -15.09 13.77
N ARG A 493 -8.79 -13.91 13.46
CA ARG A 493 -7.51 -13.80 12.73
C ARG A 493 -6.34 -14.41 13.50
N ALA A 494 -6.29 -14.22 14.82
CA ALA A 494 -5.25 -14.80 15.66
C ALA A 494 -5.37 -16.33 15.70
N VAL A 495 -6.55 -16.87 16.00
CA VAL A 495 -6.83 -18.31 16.03
C VAL A 495 -6.58 -18.96 14.66
N TYR A 496 -7.00 -18.31 13.59
CA TYR A 496 -6.70 -18.74 12.23
C TYR A 496 -5.19 -18.79 11.93
N SER A 497 -4.44 -17.80 12.42
CA SER A 497 -2.98 -17.78 12.28
C SER A 497 -2.36 -18.94 13.06
N PHE A 498 -2.80 -19.19 14.29
CA PHE A 498 -2.35 -20.34 15.10
C PHE A 498 -2.65 -21.69 14.42
N CYS A 499 -3.83 -21.85 13.82
CA CYS A 499 -4.18 -23.01 13.00
C CYS A 499 -3.19 -23.26 11.85
N ILE A 500 -2.82 -22.20 11.12
CA ILE A 500 -1.80 -22.30 10.08
C ILE A 500 -0.45 -22.74 10.67
N LEU A 501 -0.12 -22.24 11.85
CA LEU A 501 1.12 -22.54 12.57
C LEU A 501 1.13 -23.88 13.30
N LYS A 502 0.04 -24.65 13.22
CA LYS A 502 -0.14 -25.92 13.95
C LYS A 502 0.02 -25.75 15.47
N HIS A 503 -0.43 -24.61 16.00
CA HIS A 503 -0.48 -24.30 17.43
C HIS A 503 -1.93 -24.15 17.88
N PHE A 504 -2.31 -24.73 19.00
CA PHE A 504 -3.72 -24.81 19.44
C PHE A 504 -3.89 -24.38 20.90
N PRO A 505 -3.66 -23.09 21.22
CA PRO A 505 -3.80 -22.61 22.59
C PRO A 505 -5.26 -22.63 23.05
N GLN A 506 -5.50 -23.17 24.25
CA GLN A 506 -6.86 -23.39 24.77
C GLN A 506 -7.65 -22.09 24.94
N ASP A 507 -7.09 -21.06 25.58
CA ASP A 507 -7.86 -19.85 25.92
C ASP A 507 -8.36 -19.08 24.68
N PRO A 508 -7.54 -18.78 23.66
CA PRO A 508 -8.01 -18.07 22.47
C PRO A 508 -9.07 -18.86 21.69
N PHE A 509 -8.92 -20.19 21.61
CA PHE A 509 -9.90 -21.05 20.96
C PHE A 509 -11.21 -21.13 21.74
N ASN A 510 -11.15 -21.37 23.06
CA ASN A 510 -12.33 -21.42 23.92
C ASN A 510 -13.11 -20.10 23.92
N HIS A 511 -12.40 -18.97 23.86
CA HIS A 511 -13.02 -17.66 23.73
C HIS A 511 -13.70 -17.51 22.35
N LEU A 512 -13.02 -17.88 21.25
CA LEU A 512 -13.61 -17.81 19.91
C LEU A 512 -14.85 -18.71 19.76
N LEU A 513 -14.83 -19.90 20.35
CA LEU A 513 -15.89 -20.89 20.27
C LEU A 513 -17.13 -20.57 21.13
N GLN A 514 -17.18 -19.39 21.77
CA GLN A 514 -18.39 -18.94 22.47
C GLN A 514 -19.48 -18.51 21.46
N ASP A 515 -20.71 -18.94 21.70
CA ASP A 515 -21.84 -18.71 20.78
C ASP A 515 -22.09 -17.23 20.49
N ASN A 516 -21.90 -16.35 21.48
CA ASN A 516 -22.02 -14.91 21.30
C ASN A 516 -21.02 -14.36 20.26
N ILE A 517 -19.78 -14.84 20.27
CA ILE A 517 -18.72 -14.40 19.35
C ILE A 517 -18.97 -14.95 17.94
N ILE A 518 -19.31 -16.23 17.83
CA ILE A 518 -19.63 -16.85 16.53
C ILE A 518 -20.83 -16.16 15.90
N ASN A 519 -21.89 -15.92 16.68
CA ASN A 519 -23.09 -15.22 16.20
C ASN A 519 -22.78 -13.78 15.78
N GLU A 520 -21.91 -13.07 16.51
CA GLU A 520 -21.43 -11.74 16.11
C GLU A 520 -20.70 -11.78 14.76
N LEU A 521 -19.82 -12.78 14.55
CA LEU A 521 -19.07 -12.95 13.30
C LEU A 521 -19.95 -13.32 12.11
N LEU A 522 -21.06 -14.04 12.34
CA LEU A 522 -21.99 -14.51 11.32
C LEU A 522 -23.20 -13.57 11.09
N LEU A 523 -23.22 -12.39 11.71
CA LEU A 523 -24.32 -11.42 11.56
C LEU A 523 -24.57 -11.08 10.06
N PRO A 524 -25.84 -11.12 9.58
CA PRO A 524 -26.18 -11.07 8.15
C PRO A 524 -25.87 -9.73 7.45
N GLY A 525 -25.51 -8.68 8.18
CA GLY A 525 -25.01 -7.40 7.63
C GLY A 525 -23.52 -7.43 7.26
N ASN A 526 -22.76 -8.42 7.75
CA ASN A 526 -21.32 -8.62 7.55
C ASN A 526 -21.04 -9.91 6.76
N LYS A 527 -21.70 -10.11 5.61
CA LYS A 527 -21.40 -11.24 4.69
C LYS A 527 -20.00 -11.09 4.08
N ASN A 528 -18.99 -11.36 4.89
CA ASN A 528 -17.61 -11.36 4.48
C ASN A 528 -17.21 -12.82 4.23
N GLU A 529 -17.18 -13.22 2.95
CA GLU A 529 -16.76 -14.56 2.51
C GLU A 529 -15.41 -14.98 3.16
N MET A 530 -14.56 -14.02 3.51
CA MET A 530 -13.30 -14.25 4.22
C MET A 530 -13.50 -14.74 5.65
N VAL A 531 -14.45 -14.18 6.40
CA VAL A 531 -14.75 -14.56 7.79
C VAL A 531 -15.31 -15.97 7.83
N GLU A 532 -16.26 -16.27 6.95
CA GLU A 532 -16.80 -17.62 6.78
C GLU A 532 -15.68 -18.61 6.39
N SER A 533 -14.86 -18.26 5.39
CA SER A 533 -13.74 -19.10 4.98
C SER A 533 -12.73 -19.35 6.10
N MET A 534 -12.46 -18.36 6.96
CA MET A 534 -11.57 -18.53 8.12
C MET A 534 -12.20 -19.46 9.15
N LEU A 535 -13.47 -19.26 9.49
CA LEU A 535 -14.21 -20.12 10.44
C LEU A 535 -14.25 -21.58 9.95
N HIS A 536 -14.51 -21.80 8.67
CA HIS A 536 -14.46 -23.14 8.09
C HIS A 536 -13.07 -23.78 8.18
N GLN A 537 -12.01 -23.00 7.95
CA GLN A 537 -10.63 -23.50 8.07
C GLN A 537 -10.26 -23.79 9.52
N VAL A 538 -10.69 -22.96 10.48
CA VAL A 538 -10.51 -23.24 11.90
C VAL A 538 -11.23 -24.53 12.30
N ASN A 539 -12.48 -24.71 11.87
CA ASN A 539 -13.23 -25.94 12.13
C ASN A 539 -12.54 -27.17 11.50
N ALA A 540 -11.99 -27.02 10.29
CA ALA A 540 -11.21 -28.08 9.64
C ALA A 540 -9.94 -28.46 10.42
N CYS A 541 -9.24 -27.48 11.01
CA CYS A 541 -8.08 -27.76 11.86
C CYS A 541 -8.47 -28.51 13.12
N LEU A 542 -9.56 -28.09 13.77
CA LEU A 542 -10.08 -28.78 14.95
C LEU A 542 -10.44 -30.22 14.62
N GLU A 543 -11.11 -30.48 13.50
CA GLU A 543 -11.54 -31.83 13.11
C GLU A 543 -10.40 -32.75 12.65
N LEU A 544 -9.37 -32.22 11.99
CA LEU A 544 -8.35 -33.02 11.30
C LEU A 544 -7.01 -33.15 12.06
N GLU A 545 -6.71 -32.28 13.03
CA GLU A 545 -5.38 -32.21 13.65
C GLU A 545 -5.34 -32.69 15.11
N ASN A 546 -6.24 -33.62 15.49
CA ASN A 546 -6.29 -34.31 16.80
C ASN A 546 -6.27 -33.37 18.01
N THR A 547 -7.13 -32.36 18.03
CA THR A 547 -7.28 -31.45 19.18
C THR A 547 -8.26 -32.03 20.20
N THR A 548 -7.92 -33.17 20.82
CA THR A 548 -8.81 -34.00 21.65
C THR A 548 -9.60 -33.22 22.71
N ASP A 549 -9.01 -32.18 23.28
CA ASP A 549 -9.63 -31.36 24.33
C ASP A 549 -10.60 -30.29 23.80
N LEU A 550 -10.44 -29.88 22.53
CA LEU A 550 -11.22 -28.82 21.86
C LEU A 550 -12.36 -29.37 20.97
N HIS A 551 -12.31 -30.66 20.63
CA HIS A 551 -13.29 -31.32 19.74
C HIS A 551 -14.73 -31.33 20.26
N SER A 552 -14.95 -31.14 21.57
CA SER A 552 -16.29 -31.18 22.18
C SER A 552 -17.26 -30.09 21.69
N LYS A 553 -16.77 -29.08 20.95
CA LYS A 553 -17.56 -27.96 20.40
C LYS A 553 -17.32 -27.79 18.89
N THR A 554 -17.63 -28.81 18.11
CA THR A 554 -17.58 -28.71 16.64
C THR A 554 -18.59 -27.68 16.14
N LEU A 555 -18.15 -26.74 15.30
CA LEU A 555 -18.99 -25.64 14.81
C LEU A 555 -19.95 -26.16 13.73
N THR A 556 -21.26 -26.07 13.95
CA THR A 556 -22.27 -26.34 12.92
C THR A 556 -22.38 -25.17 11.95
N LEU A 557 -21.40 -25.05 11.06
CA LEU A 557 -21.37 -24.05 9.99
C LEU A 557 -22.17 -24.52 8.77
N LYS A 558 -22.88 -23.60 8.09
CA LYS A 558 -23.54 -23.88 6.81
C LYS A 558 -22.48 -24.32 5.79
N LYS A 559 -22.77 -25.33 4.96
CA LYS A 559 -21.91 -25.71 3.83
C LYS A 559 -21.64 -24.46 2.96
N CYS A 560 -20.37 -24.14 2.73
CA CYS A 560 -20.01 -23.09 1.77
C CYS A 560 -20.51 -23.47 0.37
N SER A 561 -20.71 -22.46 -0.45
CA SER A 561 -20.74 -22.66 -1.90
C SER A 561 -19.42 -23.29 -2.35
N PRO A 562 -19.45 -24.31 -3.23
CA PRO A 562 -18.25 -24.95 -3.74
C PRO A 562 -17.30 -23.90 -4.33
N THR A 563 -16.00 -24.06 -4.09
CA THR A 563 -14.98 -23.20 -4.69
C THR A 563 -15.07 -23.31 -6.22
N PRO A 564 -15.04 -22.19 -6.97
CA PRO A 564 -15.15 -22.23 -8.41
C PRO A 564 -13.99 -23.02 -9.00
N PHE A 565 -14.33 -24.05 -9.79
CA PHE A 565 -13.36 -24.95 -10.42
C PHE A 565 -12.36 -24.17 -11.29
N HIS A 566 -11.08 -24.46 -11.09
CA HIS A 566 -10.02 -23.98 -11.97
C HIS A 566 -9.71 -25.10 -12.96
N SER A 567 -10.09 -24.91 -14.22
CA SER A 567 -9.85 -25.92 -15.24
C SER A 567 -8.35 -26.03 -15.55
N ASN A 568 -7.69 -27.05 -15.00
CA ASN A 568 -6.28 -27.37 -15.27
C ASN A 568 -6.13 -28.24 -16.53
N VAL A 569 -6.71 -27.79 -17.66
CA VAL A 569 -6.78 -28.56 -18.92
C VAL A 569 -5.40 -29.00 -19.42
N GLU A 570 -4.38 -28.14 -19.30
CA GLU A 570 -3.02 -28.47 -19.73
C GLU A 570 -2.46 -29.65 -18.94
N VAL A 571 -2.61 -29.65 -17.61
CA VAL A 571 -2.14 -30.74 -16.75
C VAL A 571 -2.96 -32.01 -16.99
N GLU A 572 -4.27 -31.89 -17.22
CA GLU A 572 -5.13 -33.01 -17.60
C GLU A 572 -4.66 -33.66 -18.89
N ASN A 573 -4.35 -32.87 -19.93
CA ASN A 573 -3.86 -33.39 -21.21
C ASN A 573 -2.51 -34.12 -21.05
N VAL A 574 -1.61 -33.60 -20.23
CA VAL A 574 -0.31 -34.24 -19.94
C VAL A 574 -0.51 -35.53 -19.14
N LEU A 575 -1.42 -35.54 -18.15
CA LEU A 575 -1.78 -36.76 -17.41
C LEU A 575 -2.41 -37.82 -18.34
N LEU A 576 -3.25 -37.41 -19.28
CA LEU A 576 -3.83 -38.32 -20.27
C LEU A 576 -2.79 -38.90 -21.23
N ALA A 577 -1.83 -38.09 -21.66
CA ALA A 577 -0.72 -38.57 -22.47
C ALA A 577 0.21 -39.52 -21.69
N LEU A 578 0.37 -39.32 -20.37
CA LEU A 578 1.19 -40.17 -19.52
C LEU A 578 0.52 -41.51 -19.16
N LEU A 579 -0.79 -41.49 -18.88
CA LEU A 579 -1.53 -42.63 -18.35
C LEU A 579 -2.34 -43.37 -19.40
N GLU A 580 -2.52 -42.78 -20.59
CA GLU A 580 -3.25 -43.33 -21.75
C GLU A 580 -4.72 -43.71 -21.47
N ASN A 581 -5.24 -43.45 -20.26
CA ASN A 581 -6.58 -43.82 -19.84
C ASN A 581 -7.18 -42.84 -18.81
N LYS A 582 -8.35 -42.27 -19.13
CA LYS A 582 -9.12 -41.35 -18.28
C LYS A 582 -9.57 -41.94 -16.95
N ARG A 583 -9.69 -43.28 -16.86
CA ARG A 583 -10.17 -43.96 -15.65
C ARG A 583 -9.12 -44.08 -14.55
N LEU A 584 -7.86 -43.71 -14.83
CA LEU A 584 -6.75 -43.84 -13.88
C LEU A 584 -6.64 -42.66 -12.91
N PHE A 585 -7.44 -41.60 -13.09
CA PHE A 585 -7.49 -40.47 -12.18
C PHE A 585 -8.90 -39.88 -12.07
N LEU A 586 -9.22 -39.30 -10.93
CA LEU A 586 -10.38 -38.42 -10.77
C LEU A 586 -9.93 -36.98 -10.88
N LYS A 587 -10.79 -36.12 -11.42
CA LYS A 587 -10.56 -34.68 -11.55
C LYS A 587 -11.49 -33.92 -10.61
N ASP A 588 -11.00 -32.79 -10.10
CA ASP A 588 -11.81 -31.82 -9.33
C ASP A 588 -12.51 -32.45 -8.11
N VAL A 589 -11.80 -33.31 -7.38
CA VAL A 589 -12.34 -34.08 -6.27
C VAL A 589 -12.62 -33.14 -5.09
N GLN A 590 -13.90 -33.00 -4.76
CA GLN A 590 -14.32 -32.30 -3.56
C GLN A 590 -14.27 -33.21 -2.35
N LEU A 591 -13.51 -32.77 -1.35
CA LEU A 591 -13.35 -33.44 -0.08
C LEU A 591 -14.16 -32.72 1.02
N PRO A 592 -14.34 -33.36 2.18
CA PRO A 592 -14.80 -32.68 3.38
C PRO A 592 -14.02 -31.38 3.66
N HIS A 593 -14.60 -30.50 4.48
CA HIS A 593 -13.98 -29.23 4.88
C HIS A 593 -13.69 -28.25 3.74
N ASN A 594 -14.38 -28.38 2.61
CA ASN A 594 -14.23 -27.56 1.39
C ASN A 594 -12.83 -27.64 0.76
N TYR A 595 -12.11 -28.73 0.98
CA TYR A 595 -10.88 -28.99 0.24
C TYR A 595 -11.19 -29.48 -1.17
N LEU A 596 -10.44 -28.96 -2.14
CA LEU A 596 -10.47 -29.39 -3.53
C LEU A 596 -9.12 -30.00 -3.88
N VAL A 597 -9.12 -31.20 -4.46
CA VAL A 597 -7.96 -31.85 -5.05
C VAL A 597 -8.11 -31.78 -6.57
N ASP A 598 -7.10 -31.28 -7.27
CA ASP A 598 -7.18 -31.10 -8.73
C ASP A 598 -7.22 -32.45 -9.45
N PHE A 599 -6.37 -33.39 -9.04
CA PHE A 599 -6.44 -34.78 -9.49
C PHE A 599 -6.14 -35.78 -8.36
N GLU A 600 -6.95 -36.82 -8.24
CA GLU A 600 -6.72 -37.96 -7.33
C GLU A 600 -6.27 -39.19 -8.13
N LEU A 601 -5.16 -39.80 -7.72
CA LEU A 601 -4.65 -41.08 -8.23
C LEU A 601 -4.70 -42.13 -7.12
N ARG A 602 -4.87 -43.39 -7.51
CA ARG A 602 -4.66 -44.54 -6.62
C ARG A 602 -3.45 -45.31 -7.07
N MET A 603 -2.50 -45.49 -6.16
CA MET A 603 -1.26 -46.17 -6.46
C MET A 603 -1.00 -47.27 -5.44
N ASP A 604 -0.12 -48.20 -5.76
CA ASP A 604 0.45 -49.10 -4.76
C ASP A 604 1.35 -48.33 -3.79
N SER A 605 1.64 -48.92 -2.63
CA SER A 605 2.50 -48.30 -1.61
C SER A 605 3.91 -47.93 -2.11
N ARG A 606 4.39 -48.55 -3.21
CA ARG A 606 5.68 -48.24 -3.83
C ARG A 606 5.60 -47.18 -4.94
N ARG A 607 4.41 -46.63 -5.22
CA ARG A 607 4.14 -45.66 -6.29
C ARG A 607 4.66 -46.11 -7.65
N SER A 608 4.52 -47.39 -7.96
CA SER A 608 4.96 -48.03 -9.20
C SER A 608 3.81 -48.31 -10.18
N GLN A 609 2.61 -48.59 -9.67
CA GLN A 609 1.43 -48.95 -10.45
C GLN A 609 0.26 -48.02 -10.09
N ILE A 610 -0.57 -47.68 -11.08
CA ILE A 610 -1.78 -46.87 -10.90
C ILE A 610 -3.01 -47.73 -11.15
N PHE A 611 -3.98 -47.64 -10.25
CA PHE A 611 -5.22 -48.39 -10.32
C PHE A 611 -6.38 -47.52 -10.83
N PRO A 612 -7.34 -48.10 -11.58
CA PRO A 612 -8.55 -47.39 -11.97
C PRO A 612 -9.33 -46.88 -10.76
N VAL A 613 -9.84 -45.65 -10.85
CA VAL A 613 -10.59 -44.99 -9.78
C VAL A 613 -12.05 -44.83 -10.21
N SER A 614 -12.98 -45.36 -9.42
CA SER A 614 -14.41 -45.10 -9.57
C SER A 614 -14.88 -44.06 -8.52
N GLU A 615 -15.85 -43.22 -8.87
CA GLU A 615 -16.46 -42.26 -7.93
C GLU A 615 -17.08 -42.94 -6.70
N ALA A 616 -17.54 -44.18 -6.84
CA ALA A 616 -18.11 -44.97 -5.74
C ALA A 616 -17.06 -45.40 -4.69
N ASP A 617 -15.77 -45.38 -5.04
CA ASP A 617 -14.71 -45.89 -4.17
C ASP A 617 -14.03 -44.78 -3.36
N VAL A 618 -14.33 -43.49 -3.60
CA VAL A 618 -13.66 -42.30 -3.02
C VAL A 618 -13.50 -42.33 -1.48
N PHE A 619 -14.32 -43.13 -0.79
CA PHE A 619 -14.33 -43.28 0.67
C PHE A 619 -13.85 -44.64 1.21
N LYS A 620 -13.32 -45.53 0.36
CA LYS A 620 -12.77 -46.84 0.79
C LYS A 620 -11.25 -46.79 0.86
N ALA A 621 -10.70 -47.04 2.05
CA ALA A 621 -9.29 -47.26 2.26
C ALA A 621 -9.00 -48.76 2.21
N GLU A 622 -8.31 -49.22 1.16
CA GLU A 622 -7.75 -50.56 1.11
C GLU A 622 -6.31 -50.50 1.62
N ALA A 623 -5.89 -51.47 2.43
CA ALA A 623 -4.63 -51.43 3.18
C ALA A 623 -3.37 -51.30 2.30
N ASP A 624 -3.46 -51.67 1.02
CA ASP A 624 -2.34 -51.68 0.06
C ASP A 624 -2.42 -50.56 -1.00
N ILE A 625 -3.41 -49.66 -0.92
CA ILE A 625 -3.63 -48.59 -1.89
C ILE A 625 -3.36 -47.21 -1.28
N LEU A 626 -2.35 -46.53 -1.83
CA LEU A 626 -2.02 -45.14 -1.54
C LEU A 626 -2.90 -44.19 -2.36
N ARG A 627 -3.59 -43.28 -1.68
CA ARG A 627 -4.31 -42.16 -2.32
C ARG A 627 -3.34 -41.01 -2.55
N VAL A 628 -3.19 -40.57 -3.79
CA VAL A 628 -2.26 -39.51 -4.17
C VAL A 628 -3.06 -38.29 -4.64
N ALA A 629 -2.87 -37.15 -3.98
CA ALA A 629 -3.45 -35.86 -4.37
C ALA A 629 -2.44 -35.03 -5.16
N LEU A 630 -2.72 -34.83 -6.45
CA LEU A 630 -2.00 -33.89 -7.31
C LEU A 630 -2.62 -32.52 -7.18
N LEU A 631 -1.85 -31.56 -6.67
CA LEU A 631 -2.29 -30.17 -6.52
C LEU A 631 -1.60 -29.28 -7.55
N CYS A 632 -2.38 -28.70 -8.46
CA CYS A 632 -1.93 -27.70 -9.41
C CYS A 632 -1.81 -26.34 -8.71
N VAL A 633 -0.57 -25.96 -8.40
CA VAL A 633 -0.27 -24.77 -7.61
C VAL A 633 0.24 -23.64 -8.48
N SER A 634 -0.17 -22.41 -8.13
CA SER A 634 0.35 -21.19 -8.77
C SER A 634 1.61 -20.70 -8.05
N ARG A 635 2.46 -19.93 -8.75
CA ARG A 635 3.70 -19.38 -8.17
C ARG A 635 3.44 -18.53 -6.92
N SER A 636 2.24 -17.97 -6.81
CA SER A 636 1.82 -17.14 -5.67
C SER A 636 1.60 -17.91 -4.36
N ALA A 637 1.50 -19.24 -4.42
CA ALA A 637 1.37 -20.12 -3.26
C ALA A 637 2.70 -20.38 -2.55
N PHE A 638 3.82 -19.99 -3.17
CA PHE A 638 5.17 -20.14 -2.64
C PHE A 638 5.77 -18.79 -2.23
N CYS A 639 6.79 -18.82 -1.39
CA CYS A 639 7.62 -17.67 -1.11
C CYS A 639 8.46 -17.30 -2.34
N LEU A 640 8.63 -16.00 -2.58
CA LEU A 640 9.44 -15.47 -3.67
C LEU A 640 10.87 -16.02 -3.58
N GLY A 641 11.37 -16.51 -4.72
CA GLY A 641 12.72 -17.07 -4.82
C GLY A 641 12.89 -18.49 -4.28
N SER A 642 11.84 -19.17 -3.81
CA SER A 642 11.93 -20.55 -3.30
C SER A 642 10.70 -21.39 -3.66
N THR A 643 10.76 -22.69 -3.36
CA THR A 643 9.65 -23.65 -3.39
C THR A 643 9.02 -23.84 -2.01
N HIS A 644 9.33 -22.96 -1.04
CA HIS A 644 8.74 -22.98 0.30
C HIS A 644 7.25 -22.63 0.25
N PRO A 645 6.34 -23.52 0.68
CA PRO A 645 4.91 -23.26 0.63
C PRO A 645 4.52 -22.21 1.68
N ARG A 646 3.68 -21.26 1.28
CA ARG A 646 3.07 -20.28 2.20
C ARG A 646 2.00 -20.93 3.08
N GLY A 647 1.59 -20.23 4.13
CA GLY A 647 0.77 -20.79 5.22
C GLY A 647 -0.46 -21.56 4.78
N LYS A 648 -1.25 -20.99 3.86
CA LYS A 648 -2.46 -21.64 3.35
C LYS A 648 -2.18 -22.95 2.59
N LEU A 649 -1.12 -22.97 1.79
CA LEU A 649 -0.72 -24.17 1.06
C LEU A 649 -0.15 -25.20 2.03
N GLY A 650 0.69 -24.77 2.96
CA GLY A 650 1.23 -25.64 4.02
C GLY A 650 0.12 -26.32 4.82
N MET A 651 -0.87 -25.56 5.29
CA MET A 651 -2.03 -26.08 6.01
C MET A 651 -2.86 -27.06 5.17
N LYS A 652 -3.17 -26.71 3.90
CA LYS A 652 -3.86 -27.63 2.98
C LYS A 652 -3.12 -28.95 2.82
N MET A 653 -1.80 -28.92 2.65
CA MET A 653 -0.99 -30.12 2.53
C MET A 653 -1.04 -30.98 3.79
N ARG A 654 -0.97 -30.37 4.98
CA ARG A 654 -1.11 -31.09 6.25
C ARG A 654 -2.46 -31.77 6.39
N HIS A 655 -3.55 -31.03 6.11
CA HIS A 655 -4.90 -31.55 6.24
C HIS A 655 -5.18 -32.69 5.24
N LEU A 656 -4.69 -32.59 4.00
CA LEU A 656 -4.80 -33.69 3.03
C LEU A 656 -4.04 -34.94 3.49
N ARG A 657 -2.86 -34.78 4.12
CA ARG A 657 -2.15 -35.92 4.73
C ARG A 657 -2.93 -36.54 5.88
N ALA A 658 -3.57 -35.74 6.72
CA ALA A 658 -4.45 -36.24 7.77
C ALA A 658 -5.68 -36.99 7.22
N LEU A 659 -6.16 -36.61 6.03
CA LEU A 659 -7.22 -37.32 5.27
C LEU A 659 -6.71 -38.59 4.54
N GLY A 660 -5.44 -38.98 4.73
CA GLY A 660 -4.85 -40.18 4.14
C GLY A 660 -4.28 -40.00 2.73
N PHE A 661 -4.07 -38.76 2.27
CA PHE A 661 -3.45 -38.50 0.98
C PHE A 661 -1.94 -38.31 1.05
N HIS A 662 -1.24 -38.89 0.10
CA HIS A 662 0.09 -38.44 -0.30
C HIS A 662 0.00 -37.23 -1.23
N VAL A 663 0.57 -36.09 -0.85
CA VAL A 663 0.39 -34.83 -1.59
C VAL A 663 1.57 -34.57 -2.51
N ILE A 664 1.29 -34.41 -3.81
CA ILE A 664 2.26 -34.03 -4.83
C ILE A 664 1.88 -32.65 -5.36
N LEU A 665 2.83 -31.72 -5.31
CA LEU A 665 2.65 -30.38 -5.87
C LEU A 665 3.09 -30.38 -7.33
N VAL A 666 2.20 -29.88 -8.18
CA VAL A 666 2.43 -29.68 -9.61
C VAL A 666 2.48 -28.18 -9.88
N ASN A 667 3.68 -27.69 -10.18
CA ASN A 667 3.91 -26.29 -10.50
C ASN A 667 3.35 -25.96 -11.89
N PHE A 668 2.16 -25.36 -11.95
CA PHE A 668 1.46 -25.08 -13.21
C PHE A 668 2.30 -24.23 -14.18
N TRP A 669 3.07 -23.28 -13.64
CA TRP A 669 3.90 -22.39 -14.47
C TRP A 669 5.08 -23.11 -15.11
N GLU A 670 5.59 -24.22 -14.54
CA GLU A 670 6.67 -25.00 -15.16
C GLU A 670 6.13 -25.78 -16.34
N ILE A 671 4.97 -26.44 -16.19
CA ILE A 671 4.33 -27.20 -17.27
C ILE A 671 4.00 -26.32 -18.47
N LYS A 672 3.51 -25.10 -18.23
CA LYS A 672 3.13 -24.16 -19.30
C LYS A 672 4.29 -23.78 -20.25
N HIS A 673 5.55 -23.93 -19.80
CA HIS A 673 6.73 -23.60 -20.58
C HIS A 673 7.39 -24.82 -21.25
N LEU A 674 6.87 -26.03 -21.02
CA LEU A 674 7.41 -27.27 -21.57
C LEU A 674 6.61 -27.73 -22.80
N ASP A 675 7.29 -28.39 -23.74
CA ASP A 675 6.61 -29.18 -24.76
C ASP A 675 5.99 -30.44 -24.14
N MET A 676 5.07 -31.08 -24.87
CA MET A 676 4.30 -32.22 -24.35
C MET A 676 5.17 -33.37 -23.85
N ASN A 677 6.25 -33.73 -24.55
CA ASN A 677 7.10 -34.86 -24.15
C ASN A 677 7.89 -34.53 -22.88
N SER A 678 8.44 -33.32 -22.79
CA SER A 678 9.11 -32.83 -21.59
C SER A 678 8.15 -32.71 -20.40
N ALA A 679 6.91 -32.25 -20.63
CA ALA A 679 5.89 -32.16 -19.59
C ALA A 679 5.46 -33.55 -19.07
N VAL A 680 5.32 -34.53 -19.96
CA VAL A 680 5.04 -35.94 -19.59
C VAL A 680 6.20 -36.48 -18.76
N THR A 681 7.45 -36.25 -19.16
CA THR A 681 8.64 -36.68 -18.42
C THR A 681 8.69 -36.03 -17.03
N TYR A 682 8.37 -34.74 -16.94
CA TYR A 682 8.30 -34.00 -15.68
C TYR A 682 7.23 -34.56 -14.72
N LEU A 683 5.99 -34.78 -15.20
CA LEU A 683 4.94 -35.37 -14.37
C LEU A 683 5.26 -36.82 -13.99
N LYS A 684 5.84 -37.61 -14.91
CA LYS A 684 6.28 -38.97 -14.61
C LYS A 684 7.30 -38.98 -13.48
N ALA A 685 8.30 -38.09 -13.54
CA ALA A 685 9.26 -37.95 -12.46
C ALA A 685 8.58 -37.56 -11.14
N LYS A 686 7.64 -36.61 -11.14
CA LYS A 686 6.92 -36.22 -9.91
C LYS A 686 6.04 -37.33 -9.33
N ILE A 687 5.36 -38.11 -10.18
CA ILE A 687 4.38 -39.12 -9.78
C ILE A 687 5.04 -40.45 -9.37
N PHE A 688 6.16 -40.81 -9.99
CA PHE A 688 6.81 -42.12 -9.77
C PHE A 688 8.19 -42.00 -9.08
N SER A 689 8.72 -40.80 -8.79
CA SER A 689 10.02 -40.67 -8.08
C SER A 689 9.92 -41.18 -6.63
N PRO A 690 10.90 -42.01 -6.19
CA PRO A 690 11.01 -42.49 -4.81
C PRO A 690 11.45 -41.41 -3.82
N GLU A 691 11.95 -40.24 -4.26
CA GLU A 691 12.39 -39.12 -3.38
C GLU A 691 11.25 -38.48 -2.57
N ALA A 692 10.02 -38.98 -2.72
CA ALA A 692 8.86 -38.57 -1.95
C ALA A 692 8.29 -39.73 -1.11
N PHE A 693 9.14 -40.65 -0.64
CA PHE A 693 8.83 -41.38 0.58
C PHE A 693 8.92 -40.40 1.76
N PRO A 694 7.91 -40.34 2.65
CA PRO A 694 8.11 -39.72 3.95
C PRO A 694 9.06 -40.61 4.75
N ASN A 695 10.37 -40.40 4.59
CA ASN A 695 11.31 -40.88 5.60
C ASN A 695 11.00 -40.08 6.86
N THR A 696 10.59 -40.78 7.91
CA THR A 696 10.23 -40.23 9.22
C THR A 696 11.38 -39.50 9.94
N THR A 697 12.47 -39.19 9.24
CA THR A 697 13.70 -38.59 9.80
C THR A 697 14.46 -37.65 8.84
N GLU A 698 14.00 -37.36 7.61
CA GLU A 698 14.74 -36.52 6.65
C GLU A 698 14.01 -35.22 6.29
N PHE A 699 13.89 -34.31 7.26
CA PHE A 699 13.75 -32.87 7.00
C PHE A 699 14.90 -32.05 7.60
N ALA A 700 15.98 -32.71 8.03
CA ALA A 700 17.11 -32.11 8.75
C ALA A 700 18.45 -32.09 7.97
N ALA A 701 18.53 -32.60 6.74
CA ALA A 701 19.84 -32.90 6.12
C ALA A 701 20.16 -32.25 4.76
N GLN A 702 19.33 -31.35 4.23
CA GLN A 702 19.68 -30.61 3.01
C GLN A 702 19.27 -29.14 3.14
N ASP A 703 20.09 -28.35 3.83
CA ASP A 703 20.26 -26.89 3.64
C ASP A 703 21.40 -26.36 4.54
N LEU A 704 22.51 -27.08 4.58
CA LEU A 704 23.81 -26.55 5.00
C LEU A 704 24.69 -26.44 3.75
N LYS A 705 24.50 -25.34 3.02
CA LYS A 705 25.54 -24.63 2.27
C LYS A 705 25.10 -23.21 1.96
#